data_AF-A0A2A4NDR1-F1
#
_entry.id   AF-A0A2A4NDR1-F1
#
_cell.length_a   1.000
_cell.length_b   1.000
_cell.length_c   1.000
_cell.angle_alpha   90.00
_cell.angle_beta   90.00
_cell.angle_gamma   90.00
#
_symmetry.space_group_name_H-M   'P 1'
#
loop_
_entity.id
_entity.type
_entity.pdbx_description
1 polymer ?
#
loop_
_entity_poly.entity_id
_entity_poly.type
_entity_poly.pdbx_seq_one_letter_code
_entity_poly.pdbx_strand_id
1 'polypeptide(L)'
;MDKKISRSDKEIVIKSFVKELYLNNACWTQGKLPKGFDYYFSEEPFRNNEGKVKQQVYRYITNSDGSIRWIIPANSKFPGFLDLYNSSGWKAKLFGVACKLLFRIKLSFLIAPDKFYLLSTKPILQDEWLMKKDFDSFAVFTGTVGPNRKVLFALHKENETIGFVKHPISIESSLLVANENVILQFFKDTQFEKLSIPLGNNLGNGDLFTNDMRRSKCKSEADFTNTHASALQELYTLETEKLQLENSAFYKNLKNQINNIYEDSKLPFHSEISKQLHILFESLNLKQELSFSWAHMDFTPWNLFVDQGNNHVGIIDWELAKPRVPILFDAFHFVFQSQILLKNQNFNSIFKCLNDQVKNKPIIEDLIRDNDIDFELHYRLYLLYNISYYLNVYQDQVHLHLQVNWLTKVWYEALFSQASMTKSRTFRAVFIADLFQSLDNKKYAWLHACDTKIEEINLNSDIDLLVVNSVQKEVMEFCKTHVLLSRIHHVKKSFMTTVELYFMDGSFLSLDLITRLVRKNLVFMDANKVLENSILNSEGICVPSKKDDLNYLVLFYTLNFGSIPNKYKEYYFKMEGEMRIPFIKFLNEEYRMTALSLAQMFNELHLSFFVMRKILLKMNLNRGFCFLKNTLNYLIDTAGSFVLRKGIVVTFSGVDGVGKSTLINDLALRLRNDYRKKVVILRHRPSLLPILSACRYGKKEAEKRAANTLPHQGKNKGILSSLVRFLYYFSDYLLGQIYVNFRFVLRNYVVIYDRYYFDFINDSKRSNIVLSKNFVQTLYSFIHKPKQNFFLYAKSEVIRQRKKELSASEINELTGNYMQMFTRFTNKYENSEYHCIENINRDKTLQKILNHVVPGL
;
A
#
# COMPACT_ATOMS: atom_id res chain seq x y z
N MET A 1 16.14 36.05 14.30
CA MET A 1 17.53 36.36 14.73
C MET A 1 18.39 36.40 13.48
N ASP A 2 18.76 37.60 13.05
CA ASP A 2 19.72 37.81 11.96
C ASP A 2 21.07 37.21 12.33
N LYS A 3 21.29 35.94 11.97
CA LYS A 3 22.63 35.37 11.95
C LYS A 3 23.34 35.93 10.73
N LYS A 4 23.92 37.13 10.90
CA LYS A 4 25.01 37.59 10.03
C LYS A 4 26.06 36.48 10.04
N ILE A 5 26.25 35.85 8.89
CA ILE A 5 27.31 34.87 8.65
C ILE A 5 28.63 35.48 9.15
N SER A 6 29.40 34.70 9.91
CA SER A 6 30.74 35.12 10.30
C SER A 6 31.54 35.36 9.02
N ARG A 7 32.30 36.46 8.96
CA ARG A 7 33.10 36.80 7.77
C ARG A 7 34.02 35.63 7.35
N SER A 8 34.42 34.78 8.29
CA SER A 8 35.21 33.56 8.08
C SER A 8 34.49 32.46 7.31
N ASP A 9 33.18 32.24 7.49
CA ASP A 9 32.47 31.15 6.77
C ASP A 9 32.20 31.52 5.30
N LYS A 10 31.88 32.79 5.04
CA LYS A 10 31.83 33.34 3.66
C LYS A 10 33.19 33.21 2.99
N GLU A 11 34.26 33.54 3.71
CA GLU A 11 35.62 33.37 3.22
C GLU A 11 35.94 31.91 2.94
N ILE A 12 35.54 30.95 3.77
CA ILE A 12 35.81 29.52 3.56
C ILE A 12 35.05 28.98 2.36
N VAL A 13 33.74 29.25 2.25
CA VAL A 13 32.92 28.73 1.13
C VAL A 13 33.33 29.34 -0.19
N ILE A 14 33.65 30.63 -0.21
CA ILE A 14 34.18 31.27 -1.41
C ILE A 14 35.64 30.84 -1.63
N LYS A 15 36.50 30.72 -0.62
CA LYS A 15 37.86 30.16 -0.80
C LYS A 15 37.81 28.73 -1.33
N SER A 16 36.83 27.91 -0.97
CA SER A 16 36.57 26.60 -1.58
C SER A 16 36.11 26.74 -3.03
N PHE A 17 35.10 27.57 -3.32
CA PHE A 17 34.67 27.92 -4.68
C PHE A 17 35.84 28.41 -5.57
N VAL A 18 36.85 29.04 -4.96
CA VAL A 18 37.97 29.70 -5.61
C VAL A 18 39.20 28.81 -5.79
N LYS A 19 39.51 27.99 -4.78
CA LYS A 19 40.51 26.93 -4.89
C LYS A 19 40.11 25.93 -5.99
N GLU A 20 38.81 25.75 -6.20
CA GLU A 20 38.21 24.78 -7.12
C GLU A 20 37.85 25.35 -8.50
N LEU A 21 37.73 26.68 -8.66
CA LEU A 21 37.62 27.33 -9.98
C LEU A 21 38.95 27.33 -10.77
N TYR A 22 39.92 26.49 -10.40
CA TYR A 22 41.24 26.37 -11.03
C TYR A 22 42.03 27.69 -11.11
N LEU A 23 41.65 28.66 -10.27
CA LEU A 23 42.39 29.90 -10.08
C LEU A 23 43.54 29.58 -9.13
N ASN A 24 44.49 28.78 -9.61
CA ASN A 24 45.82 28.70 -9.01
C ASN A 24 46.23 30.14 -8.77
N ASN A 25 46.58 30.45 -7.52
CA ASN A 25 46.98 31.80 -7.15
C ASN A 25 45.83 32.83 -7.06
N ALA A 26 44.78 32.52 -6.29
CA ALA A 26 43.71 33.46 -5.94
C ALA A 26 43.69 33.90 -4.45
N CYS A 27 43.29 35.14 -4.16
CA CYS A 27 43.15 35.63 -2.78
C CYS A 27 41.96 36.59 -2.57
N TRP A 28 41.57 36.78 -1.32
CA TRP A 28 40.58 37.80 -0.95
C TRP A 28 41.25 39.15 -0.70
N THR A 29 40.58 40.24 -1.10
CA THR A 29 41.06 41.61 -0.89
C THR A 29 39.95 42.56 -0.46
N GLN A 30 40.32 43.55 0.36
CA GLN A 30 39.50 44.72 0.70
C GLN A 30 40.01 45.96 -0.06
N GLY A 31 40.08 45.87 -1.39
CA GLY A 31 40.40 47.02 -2.24
C GLY A 31 41.89 47.28 -2.51
N LYS A 32 42.80 46.36 -2.15
CA LYS A 32 44.24 46.41 -2.53
C LYS A 32 44.67 45.08 -3.12
N LEU A 33 45.16 45.05 -4.36
CA LEU A 33 45.60 43.82 -5.04
C LEU A 33 46.91 43.32 -4.40
N PRO A 34 46.91 42.20 -3.64
CA PRO A 34 48.14 41.66 -3.08
C PRO A 34 49.08 41.21 -4.21
N LYS A 35 50.39 41.42 -4.03
CA LYS A 35 51.38 40.96 -5.01
C LYS A 35 51.43 39.44 -5.01
N GLY A 36 51.58 38.87 -6.20
CA GLY A 36 51.81 37.45 -6.39
C GLY A 36 50.56 36.60 -6.50
N PHE A 37 49.37 37.16 -6.78
CA PHE A 37 48.13 36.46 -7.12
C PHE A 37 47.61 36.90 -8.51
N ASP A 38 46.96 36.01 -9.25
CA ASP A 38 46.40 36.30 -10.59
C ASP A 38 44.90 36.64 -10.55
N TYR A 39 44.24 36.26 -9.46
CA TYR A 39 42.79 36.40 -9.27
C TYR A 39 42.47 36.90 -7.87
N TYR A 40 41.47 37.78 -7.75
CA TYR A 40 41.15 38.42 -6.48
C TYR A 40 39.64 38.50 -6.26
N PHE A 41 39.21 38.16 -5.04
CA PHE A 41 37.81 38.23 -4.62
C PHE A 41 37.58 39.43 -3.72
N SER A 42 36.48 40.14 -3.93
CA SER A 42 36.12 41.30 -3.13
C SER A 42 34.60 41.38 -2.92
N GLU A 43 34.16 41.80 -1.74
CA GLU A 43 32.76 42.15 -1.48
C GLU A 43 32.41 43.52 -2.06
N GLU A 44 33.42 44.36 -2.30
CA GLU A 44 33.29 45.71 -2.83
C GLU A 44 33.82 45.81 -4.27
N PRO A 45 33.24 46.69 -5.11
CA PRO A 45 33.75 46.94 -6.45
C PRO A 45 35.15 47.55 -6.39
N PHE A 46 36.04 47.11 -7.26
CA PHE A 46 37.38 47.67 -7.37
C PHE A 46 37.37 48.88 -8.31
N ARG A 47 37.78 50.04 -7.81
CA ARG A 47 37.96 51.24 -8.64
C ARG A 47 39.29 51.12 -9.39
N ASN A 48 39.21 50.66 -10.63
CA ASN A 48 40.35 50.44 -11.50
C ASN A 48 40.84 51.79 -12.07
N ASN A 49 41.96 52.31 -11.58
CA ASN A 49 42.53 53.59 -12.05
C ASN A 49 43.37 53.46 -13.34
N GLU A 50 43.64 52.25 -13.86
CA GLU A 50 44.55 52.05 -15.01
C GLU A 50 44.08 51.02 -16.07
N GLY A 51 42.87 50.46 -15.98
CA GLY A 51 42.33 49.56 -17.01
C GLY A 51 42.96 48.15 -17.07
N LYS A 52 43.97 47.84 -16.26
CA LYS A 52 44.70 46.55 -16.29
C LYS A 52 43.98 45.36 -15.62
N VAL A 53 42.94 45.62 -14.83
CA VAL A 53 42.20 44.58 -14.08
C VAL A 53 40.78 44.42 -14.63
N LYS A 54 40.45 43.22 -15.11
CA LYS A 54 39.08 42.86 -15.49
C LYS A 54 38.27 42.54 -14.24
N GLN A 55 37.03 43.03 -14.19
CA GLN A 55 36.11 42.79 -13.09
C GLN A 55 34.86 42.08 -13.59
N GLN A 56 34.52 40.96 -12.98
CA GLN A 56 33.24 40.27 -13.14
C GLN A 56 32.46 40.30 -11.84
N VAL A 57 31.14 40.32 -11.95
CA VAL A 57 30.23 40.38 -10.80
C VAL A 57 29.42 39.10 -10.78
N TYR A 58 29.36 38.48 -9.61
CA TYR A 58 28.56 37.30 -9.36
C TYR A 58 27.54 37.60 -8.27
N ARG A 59 26.35 37.03 -8.42
CA ARG A 59 25.31 37.00 -7.40
C ARG A 59 25.24 35.63 -6.78
N TYR A 60 24.81 35.55 -5.53
CA TYR A 60 24.66 34.27 -4.86
C TYR A 60 23.40 34.19 -4.00
N ILE A 61 22.98 32.94 -3.75
CA ILE A 61 21.83 32.59 -2.92
C ILE A 61 22.35 31.68 -1.80
N THR A 62 21.94 31.92 -0.56
CA THR A 62 22.40 31.16 0.61
C THR A 62 21.39 30.11 1.08
N ASN A 63 21.89 29.07 1.73
CA ASN A 63 21.10 28.18 2.57
C ASN A 63 20.63 28.90 3.84
N SER A 64 19.75 28.26 4.62
CA SER A 64 19.26 28.78 5.90
C SER A 64 20.35 28.92 6.97
N ASP A 65 21.43 28.15 6.86
CA ASP A 65 22.63 28.27 7.70
C ASP A 65 23.57 29.40 7.23
N GLY A 66 23.24 30.07 6.11
CA GLY A 66 24.01 31.16 5.53
C GLY A 66 25.15 30.72 4.60
N SER A 67 25.40 29.43 4.43
CA SER A 67 26.35 28.94 3.42
C SER A 67 25.87 29.28 2.00
N ILE A 68 26.78 29.57 1.07
CA ILE A 68 26.40 29.83 -0.33
C ILE A 68 25.92 28.54 -0.97
N ARG A 69 24.72 28.56 -1.55
CA ARG A 69 24.07 27.44 -2.24
C ARG A 69 24.24 27.53 -3.75
N TRP A 70 23.95 28.71 -4.32
CA TRP A 70 24.00 28.94 -5.76
C TRP A 70 24.79 30.19 -6.10
N ILE A 71 25.51 30.16 -7.22
CA ILE A 71 26.28 31.29 -7.76
C ILE A 71 25.91 31.49 -9.23
N ILE A 72 25.68 32.75 -9.62
CA ILE A 72 25.18 33.13 -10.95
C ILE A 72 25.91 34.40 -11.43
N PRO A 73 26.39 34.46 -12.69
CA PRO A 73 26.89 35.70 -13.28
C PRO A 73 25.83 36.81 -13.20
N ALA A 74 26.20 38.00 -12.71
CA ALA A 74 25.24 39.08 -12.44
C ALA A 74 24.62 39.66 -13.74
N ASN A 75 25.28 39.48 -14.87
CA ASN A 75 24.81 39.86 -16.20
C ASN A 75 23.92 38.78 -16.86
N SER A 76 23.72 37.63 -16.21
CA SER A 76 22.91 36.55 -16.77
C SER A 76 21.44 36.96 -16.84
N LYS A 77 20.85 36.80 -18.03
CA LYS A 77 19.41 37.01 -18.29
C LYS A 77 18.60 35.71 -18.14
N PHE A 78 19.30 34.59 -17.98
CA PHE A 78 18.74 33.26 -17.88
C PHE A 78 18.84 32.76 -16.44
N PRO A 79 17.76 32.29 -15.81
CA PRO A 79 17.80 31.73 -14.45
C PRO A 79 18.37 30.30 -14.46
N GLY A 80 19.57 30.11 -15.00
CA GLY A 80 20.16 28.79 -15.26
C GLY A 80 20.42 27.95 -14.00
N PHE A 81 20.50 28.58 -12.82
CA PHE A 81 20.55 27.85 -11.55
C PHE A 81 19.30 26.99 -11.30
N LEU A 82 18.17 27.29 -11.96
CA LEU A 82 16.96 26.45 -11.88
C LEU A 82 17.16 25.07 -12.51
N ASP A 83 18.15 24.89 -13.39
CA ASP A 83 18.49 23.58 -13.95
C ASP A 83 19.10 22.64 -12.92
N LEU A 84 19.68 23.21 -11.87
CA LEU A 84 20.24 22.54 -10.69
C LEU A 84 19.22 22.50 -9.54
N TYR A 85 17.98 22.94 -9.78
CA TYR A 85 16.91 23.02 -8.79
C TYR A 85 15.83 21.99 -9.05
N ASN A 86 15.54 21.16 -8.05
CA ASN A 86 14.43 20.22 -8.12
C ASN A 86 13.08 20.95 -7.95
N SER A 87 12.31 21.07 -9.03
CA SER A 87 11.00 21.72 -9.08
C SER A 87 9.80 20.75 -8.98
N SER A 88 9.93 19.65 -8.24
CA SER A 88 8.87 18.62 -8.14
C SER A 88 7.63 19.11 -7.37
N GLY A 89 7.79 19.85 -6.27
CA GLY A 89 6.68 20.35 -5.43
C GLY A 89 6.00 21.62 -5.96
N TRP A 90 4.73 21.85 -5.60
CA TRP A 90 3.97 23.02 -6.07
C TRP A 90 4.60 24.36 -5.65
N LYS A 91 5.12 24.48 -4.42
CA LYS A 91 5.86 25.66 -3.96
C LYS A 91 7.13 25.87 -4.79
N ALA A 92 7.84 24.78 -5.09
CA ALA A 92 9.05 24.80 -5.89
C ALA A 92 8.76 25.21 -7.34
N LYS A 93 7.65 24.75 -7.93
CA LYS A 93 7.18 25.18 -9.25
C LYS A 93 6.85 26.68 -9.26
N LEU A 94 6.14 27.16 -8.24
CA LEU A 94 5.80 28.58 -8.13
C LEU A 94 7.06 29.45 -7.98
N PHE A 95 8.01 29.01 -7.15
CA PHE A 95 9.32 29.65 -7.04
C PHE A 95 10.06 29.68 -8.40
N GLY A 96 10.10 28.56 -9.11
CA GLY A 96 10.70 28.49 -10.44
C GLY A 96 10.06 29.45 -11.46
N VAL A 97 8.73 29.55 -11.47
CA VAL A 97 8.00 30.51 -12.33
C VAL A 97 8.32 31.96 -11.94
N ALA A 98 8.32 32.27 -10.64
CA ALA A 98 8.67 33.60 -10.14
C ALA A 98 10.11 33.97 -10.53
N CYS A 99 11.05 33.03 -10.43
CA CYS A 99 12.43 33.23 -10.86
C CYS A 99 12.56 33.50 -12.35
N LYS A 100 11.87 32.72 -13.19
CA LYS A 100 11.83 32.96 -14.64
C LYS A 100 11.27 34.34 -14.99
N LEU A 101 10.21 34.77 -14.31
CA LEU A 101 9.61 36.09 -14.51
C LEU A 101 10.59 37.21 -14.09
N LEU A 102 11.16 37.12 -12.89
CA LEU A 102 12.09 38.14 -12.35
C LEU A 102 13.35 38.31 -13.20
N PHE A 103 13.91 37.22 -13.74
CA PHE A 103 15.04 37.30 -14.67
C PHE A 103 14.63 37.95 -16.00
N ARG A 104 13.45 37.63 -16.53
CA ARG A 104 12.92 38.23 -17.78
C ARG A 104 12.73 39.75 -17.66
N ILE A 105 12.33 40.24 -16.48
CA ILE A 105 12.17 41.68 -16.21
C ILE A 105 13.40 42.35 -15.58
N LYS A 106 14.57 41.66 -15.56
CA LYS A 106 15.84 42.16 -15.01
C LYS A 106 15.82 42.54 -13.51
N LEU A 107 14.93 41.92 -12.74
CA LEU A 107 14.83 42.05 -11.28
C LEU A 107 15.41 40.82 -10.55
N SER A 108 16.40 40.14 -11.14
CA SER A 108 17.05 38.96 -10.54
C SER A 108 17.71 39.25 -9.18
N PHE A 109 18.03 40.51 -8.89
CA PHE A 109 18.56 40.95 -7.59
C PHE A 109 17.60 40.72 -6.42
N LEU A 110 16.28 40.58 -6.67
CA LEU A 110 15.32 40.26 -5.61
C LEU A 110 15.45 38.81 -5.12
N ILE A 111 16.08 37.94 -5.92
CA ILE A 111 16.28 36.52 -5.61
C ILE A 111 17.67 36.31 -5.00
N ALA A 112 18.67 36.95 -5.62
CA ALA A 112 20.06 36.88 -5.21
C ALA A 112 20.57 38.31 -4.94
N PRO A 113 20.20 38.91 -3.79
CA PRO A 113 20.53 40.30 -3.47
C PRO A 113 22.03 40.49 -3.27
N ASP A 114 22.67 39.48 -2.67
CA ASP A 114 24.09 39.49 -2.40
C ASP A 114 24.94 39.27 -3.64
N LYS A 115 26.15 39.83 -3.61
CA LYS A 115 27.12 39.77 -4.71
C LYS A 115 28.55 39.73 -4.20
N PHE A 116 29.44 39.22 -5.04
CA PHE A 116 30.88 39.37 -4.90
C PHE A 116 31.50 39.69 -6.26
N TYR A 117 32.73 40.18 -6.23
CA TYR A 117 33.49 40.62 -7.38
C TYR A 117 34.68 39.68 -7.57
N LEU A 118 34.86 39.21 -8.80
CA LEU A 118 36.08 38.53 -9.24
C LEU A 118 36.88 39.49 -10.09
N LEU A 119 38.06 39.83 -9.61
CA LEU A 119 39.03 40.68 -10.26
C LEU A 119 40.12 39.77 -10.84
N SER A 120 40.57 40.05 -12.05
CA SER A 120 41.69 39.31 -12.63
C SER A 120 42.60 40.21 -13.44
N THR A 121 43.89 39.95 -13.32
CA THR A 121 44.95 40.50 -14.16
C THR A 121 45.17 39.66 -15.42
N LYS A 122 44.53 38.50 -15.50
CA LYS A 122 44.49 37.57 -16.64
C LYS A 122 43.05 37.42 -17.16
N PRO A 123 42.81 36.77 -18.31
CA PRO A 123 41.48 36.32 -18.67
C PRO A 123 40.93 35.37 -17.60
N ILE A 124 39.72 35.63 -17.10
CA ILE A 124 39.10 34.91 -15.96
C ILE A 124 38.84 33.42 -16.26
N LEU A 125 38.72 33.06 -17.53
CA LEU A 125 38.58 31.68 -18.01
C LEU A 125 39.86 31.33 -18.76
N GLN A 126 40.91 30.93 -18.04
CA GLN A 126 42.17 30.48 -18.65
C GLN A 126 42.30 28.97 -18.74
N ASP A 127 41.30 28.21 -18.28
CA ASP A 127 41.37 26.77 -18.42
C ASP A 127 41.09 26.36 -19.87
N GLU A 128 42.10 25.80 -20.53
CA GLU A 128 42.06 25.34 -21.92
C GLU A 128 40.91 24.35 -22.16
N TRP A 129 40.37 23.71 -21.12
CA TRP A 129 39.29 22.73 -21.22
C TRP A 129 37.87 23.33 -21.11
N LEU A 130 37.60 24.30 -20.23
CA LEU A 130 36.30 25.02 -20.23
C LEU A 130 36.14 25.77 -21.56
N MET A 131 37.23 26.35 -22.05
CA MET A 131 37.30 27.06 -23.34
C MET A 131 37.07 26.15 -24.56
N LYS A 132 37.20 24.82 -24.43
CA LYS A 132 36.84 23.87 -25.52
C LYS A 132 35.34 23.68 -25.69
N LYS A 133 34.53 24.09 -24.72
CA LYS A 133 33.06 24.02 -24.80
C LYS A 133 32.51 25.41 -25.13
N ASP A 134 31.66 25.46 -26.14
CA ASP A 134 31.02 26.69 -26.60
C ASP A 134 29.83 27.02 -25.68
N PHE A 135 30.05 27.89 -24.68
CA PHE A 135 29.03 28.36 -23.73
C PHE A 135 29.20 29.87 -23.49
N ASP A 136 28.10 30.58 -23.18
CA ASP A 136 28.10 32.02 -22.96
C ASP A 136 27.82 32.42 -21.49
N SER A 137 27.27 31.50 -20.69
CA SER A 137 26.94 31.70 -19.28
C SER A 137 26.98 30.36 -18.53
N PHE A 138 27.02 30.42 -17.21
CA PHE A 138 26.93 29.24 -16.34
C PHE A 138 26.18 29.55 -15.04
N ALA A 139 25.81 28.52 -14.30
CA ALA A 139 25.37 28.62 -12.92
C ALA A 139 26.04 27.52 -12.08
N VAL A 140 26.25 27.77 -10.79
CA VAL A 140 26.95 26.82 -9.91
C VAL A 140 26.07 26.44 -8.73
N PHE A 141 26.01 25.14 -8.44
CA PHE A 141 25.51 24.60 -7.17
C PHE A 141 26.69 24.07 -6.38
N THR A 142 26.86 24.60 -5.17
CA THR A 142 28.03 24.32 -4.31
C THR A 142 27.93 22.99 -3.57
N GLY A 143 26.89 22.19 -3.85
CA GLY A 143 26.66 20.88 -3.22
C GLY A 143 26.09 20.98 -1.80
N THR A 144 25.54 19.86 -1.33
CA THR A 144 25.11 19.69 0.06
C THR A 144 26.30 19.33 0.93
N VAL A 145 26.42 19.90 2.13
CA VAL A 145 27.49 19.59 3.08
C VAL A 145 27.47 18.11 3.45
N GLY A 146 28.60 17.43 3.29
CA GLY A 146 28.77 16.01 3.59
C GLY A 146 30.01 15.41 2.91
N PRO A 147 30.36 14.15 3.20
CA PRO A 147 31.51 13.47 2.60
C PRO A 147 31.37 13.32 1.08
N ASN A 148 30.16 13.17 0.56
CA ASN A 148 29.90 13.02 -0.88
C ASN A 148 29.68 14.36 -1.60
N ARG A 149 30.06 15.49 -0.99
CA ARG A 149 29.83 16.80 -1.58
C ARG A 149 30.59 16.93 -2.90
N LYS A 150 29.91 17.45 -3.92
CA LYS A 150 30.47 17.80 -5.24
C LYS A 150 29.91 19.14 -5.69
N VAL A 151 30.71 19.93 -6.38
CA VAL A 151 30.28 21.18 -7.02
C VAL A 151 29.77 20.88 -8.42
N LEU A 152 28.61 21.43 -8.77
CA LEU A 152 27.99 21.25 -10.07
C LEU A 152 27.95 22.57 -10.83
N PHE A 153 28.53 22.61 -12.03
CA PHE A 153 28.38 23.71 -12.97
C PHE A 153 27.33 23.33 -14.00
N ALA A 154 26.30 24.15 -14.19
CA ALA A 154 25.41 24.09 -15.35
C ALA A 154 25.94 25.06 -16.40
N LEU A 155 26.27 24.55 -17.59
CA LEU A 155 26.77 25.35 -18.71
C LEU A 155 25.62 25.73 -19.64
N HIS A 156 25.58 26.99 -20.08
CA HIS A 156 24.50 27.52 -20.90
C HIS A 156 25.01 28.18 -22.17
N LYS A 157 24.26 28.03 -23.26
CA LYS A 157 24.45 28.72 -24.54
C LYS A 157 23.10 29.19 -25.05
N GLU A 158 22.98 30.45 -25.45
CA GLU A 158 21.74 31.02 -26.01
C GLU A 158 20.49 30.86 -25.11
N ASN A 159 20.69 30.85 -23.79
CA ASN A 159 19.66 30.56 -22.76
C ASN A 159 19.14 29.11 -22.74
N GLU A 160 19.90 28.15 -23.28
CA GLU A 160 19.67 26.72 -23.14
C GLU A 160 20.83 26.05 -22.40
N THR A 161 20.55 24.96 -21.70
CA THR A 161 21.55 24.20 -20.95
C THR A 161 22.16 23.14 -21.84
N ILE A 162 23.48 23.21 -22.02
CA ILE A 162 24.21 22.28 -22.90
C ILE A 162 24.73 21.07 -22.14
N GLY A 163 24.91 21.19 -20.82
CA GLY A 163 25.42 20.12 -19.98
C GLY A 163 25.89 20.61 -18.61
N PHE A 164 26.47 19.66 -17.87
CA PHE A 164 26.87 19.82 -16.49
C PHE A 164 28.32 19.38 -16.31
N VAL A 165 29.06 20.08 -15.46
CA VAL A 165 30.38 19.64 -14.98
C VAL A 165 30.28 19.30 -13.51
N LYS A 166 30.72 18.10 -13.15
CA LYS A 166 30.80 17.61 -11.77
C LYS A 166 32.24 17.69 -11.29
N HIS A 167 32.46 18.49 -10.26
CA HIS A 167 33.76 18.67 -9.62
C HIS A 167 33.73 18.07 -8.21
N PRO A 168 34.50 16.99 -7.95
CA PRO A 168 34.57 16.39 -6.63
C PRO A 168 35.44 17.23 -5.68
N ILE A 169 35.04 17.37 -4.42
CA ILE A 169 35.78 18.17 -3.41
C ILE A 169 36.38 17.35 -2.27
N SER A 170 36.14 16.04 -2.30
CA SER A 170 36.56 15.07 -1.29
C SER A 170 37.01 13.78 -1.98
N ILE A 171 37.74 12.93 -1.24
CA ILE A 171 38.18 11.63 -1.75
C ILE A 171 36.95 10.77 -2.11
N GLU A 172 35.91 10.81 -1.29
CA GLU A 172 34.68 10.06 -1.50
C GLU A 172 33.93 10.54 -2.76
N SER A 173 33.78 11.86 -2.95
CA SER A 173 33.16 12.39 -4.17
C SER A 173 34.01 12.15 -5.41
N SER A 174 35.35 12.13 -5.30
CA SER A 174 36.22 11.78 -6.43
C SER A 174 36.00 10.34 -6.89
N LEU A 175 35.83 9.41 -5.94
CA LEU A 175 35.50 8.01 -6.26
C LEU A 175 34.12 7.89 -6.93
N LEU A 176 33.13 8.64 -6.48
CA LEU A 176 31.78 8.65 -7.05
C LEU A 176 31.77 9.19 -8.49
N VAL A 177 32.42 10.33 -8.73
CA VAL A 177 32.53 10.93 -10.08
C VAL A 177 33.33 10.01 -11.02
N ALA A 178 34.39 9.38 -10.51
CA ALA A 178 35.16 8.41 -11.29
C ALA A 178 34.32 7.18 -11.66
N ASN A 179 33.52 6.65 -10.72
CA ASN A 179 32.60 5.54 -10.97
C ASN A 179 31.57 5.91 -12.04
N GLU A 180 30.98 7.10 -11.95
CA GLU A 180 30.05 7.59 -12.97
C GLU A 180 30.71 7.62 -14.36
N ASN A 181 31.93 8.16 -14.46
CA ASN A 181 32.65 8.19 -15.74
C ASN A 181 32.85 6.78 -16.31
N VAL A 182 33.25 5.80 -15.49
CA VAL A 182 33.41 4.40 -15.92
C VAL A 182 32.11 3.84 -16.50
N ILE A 183 30.99 4.10 -15.83
CA ILE A 183 29.68 3.59 -16.23
C ILE A 183 29.17 4.26 -17.50
N LEU A 184 29.33 5.58 -17.62
CA LEU A 184 28.96 6.30 -18.83
C LEU A 184 29.82 5.90 -20.03
N GLN A 185 31.10 5.56 -19.83
CA GLN A 185 31.92 4.98 -20.91
C GLN A 185 31.46 3.56 -21.28
N PHE A 186 31.07 2.75 -20.30
CA PHE A 186 30.56 1.40 -20.56
C PHE A 186 29.29 1.42 -21.43
N PHE A 187 28.36 2.34 -21.16
CA PHE A 187 27.11 2.46 -21.91
C PHE A 187 27.20 3.31 -23.18
N LYS A 188 28.37 3.87 -23.50
CA LYS A 188 28.52 4.86 -24.59
C LYS A 188 28.06 4.36 -25.95
N ASP A 189 28.32 3.09 -26.25
CA ASP A 189 27.99 2.47 -27.53
C ASP A 189 26.67 1.67 -27.48
N THR A 190 25.99 1.64 -26.33
CA THR A 190 24.71 0.95 -26.16
C THR A 190 23.57 1.83 -26.65
N GLN A 191 22.77 1.31 -27.59
CA GLN A 191 21.56 1.99 -28.07
C GLN A 191 20.35 1.56 -27.23
N PHE A 192 19.81 2.51 -26.48
CA PHE A 192 18.63 2.32 -25.67
C PHE A 192 17.36 2.82 -26.40
N GLU A 193 16.33 1.98 -26.44
CA GLU A 193 15.00 2.27 -26.95
C GLU A 193 14.01 2.78 -25.90
N LYS A 194 14.32 2.68 -24.61
CA LYS A 194 13.45 3.11 -23.50
C LYS A 194 14.18 4.03 -22.53
N LEU A 195 15.51 3.99 -22.51
CA LEU A 195 16.36 4.81 -21.67
C LEU A 195 17.04 5.94 -22.43
N SER A 196 17.36 7.01 -21.71
CA SER A 196 18.31 8.02 -22.15
C SER A 196 19.35 8.21 -21.05
N ILE A 197 20.61 7.99 -21.43
CA ILE A 197 21.79 8.05 -20.55
C ILE A 197 22.68 9.19 -21.04
N PRO A 198 23.25 10.02 -20.14
CA PRO A 198 24.05 11.15 -20.57
C PRO A 198 25.37 10.67 -21.16
N LEU A 199 25.84 11.38 -22.18
CA LEU A 199 27.19 11.22 -22.70
C LEU A 199 28.16 11.88 -21.72
N GLY A 200 28.99 11.04 -21.11
CA GLY A 200 30.05 11.44 -20.20
C GLY A 200 31.37 11.66 -20.92
N ASN A 201 32.05 12.77 -20.62
CA ASN A 201 33.42 13.03 -21.04
C ASN A 201 34.27 13.41 -19.82
N ASN A 202 35.33 12.65 -19.54
CA ASN A 202 36.33 13.03 -18.54
C ASN A 202 37.10 14.27 -19.02
N LEU A 203 37.22 15.28 -18.16
CA LEU A 203 37.84 16.57 -18.48
C LEU A 203 39.28 16.70 -17.96
N GLY A 204 39.80 15.69 -17.26
CA GLY A 204 41.05 15.76 -16.50
C GLY A 204 40.82 16.25 -15.07
N ASN A 205 41.84 16.13 -14.21
CA ASN A 205 41.83 16.55 -12.80
C ASN A 205 40.73 15.93 -11.90
N GLY A 206 40.01 14.91 -12.39
CA GLY A 206 38.91 14.27 -11.66
C GLY A 206 37.51 14.78 -12.04
N ASP A 207 37.41 15.70 -13.00
CA ASP A 207 36.14 16.31 -13.42
C ASP A 207 35.43 15.49 -14.50
N LEU A 208 34.09 15.50 -14.44
CA LEU A 208 33.23 14.83 -15.41
C LEU A 208 32.24 15.82 -16.03
N PHE A 209 32.25 15.92 -17.36
CA PHE A 209 31.19 16.57 -18.12
C PHE A 209 30.10 15.57 -18.50
N THR A 210 28.85 15.96 -18.35
CA THR A 210 27.68 15.24 -18.88
C THR A 210 26.82 16.18 -19.73
N ASN A 211 26.30 15.73 -20.86
CA ASN A 211 25.36 16.55 -21.64
C ASN A 211 23.98 16.64 -20.96
N ASP A 212 23.25 17.74 -21.21
CA ASP A 212 21.83 17.79 -20.82
C ASP A 212 21.00 16.98 -21.81
N MET A 213 20.15 16.12 -21.29
CA MET A 213 19.26 15.25 -22.07
C MET A 213 17.81 15.75 -22.07
N ARG A 214 17.50 16.77 -21.26
CA ARG A 214 16.13 17.24 -21.06
C ARG A 214 15.65 17.99 -22.29
N ARG A 215 14.48 17.59 -22.81
CA ARG A 215 13.78 18.24 -23.93
C ARG A 215 12.55 18.99 -23.44
N SER A 216 11.92 19.79 -24.31
CA SER A 216 10.81 20.68 -23.96
C SER A 216 9.57 20.01 -23.34
N LYS A 217 9.41 18.68 -23.46
CA LYS A 217 8.27 17.90 -22.92
C LYS A 217 8.64 16.91 -21.80
N CYS A 218 9.79 17.11 -21.13
CA CYS A 218 10.21 16.25 -20.03
C CYS A 218 9.54 16.65 -18.70
N LYS A 219 9.13 15.66 -17.91
CA LYS A 219 8.60 15.87 -16.54
C LYS A 219 9.14 14.83 -15.56
N SER A 220 9.26 15.20 -14.29
CA SER A 220 9.46 14.24 -13.21
C SER A 220 8.11 13.65 -12.80
N GLU A 221 8.05 12.33 -12.63
CA GLU A 221 6.85 11.60 -12.22
C GLU A 221 7.08 10.92 -10.87
N ALA A 222 6.17 11.12 -9.92
CA ALA A 222 6.28 10.58 -8.56
C ALA A 222 5.65 9.18 -8.40
N ASP A 223 5.08 8.62 -9.46
CA ASP A 223 4.44 7.30 -9.50
C ASP A 223 5.21 6.36 -10.43
N PHE A 224 5.26 5.07 -10.07
CA PHE A 224 5.99 4.09 -10.86
C PHE A 224 5.14 3.67 -12.08
N THR A 225 5.41 4.32 -13.21
CA THR A 225 4.65 4.14 -14.46
C THR A 225 5.16 2.98 -15.32
N ASN A 226 4.42 2.63 -16.38
CA ASN A 226 4.89 1.66 -17.38
C ASN A 226 6.18 2.12 -18.08
N THR A 227 6.38 3.42 -18.24
CA THR A 227 7.60 3.98 -18.83
C THR A 227 8.83 3.65 -17.98
N HIS A 228 8.72 3.75 -16.65
CA HIS A 228 9.78 3.33 -15.72
C HIS A 228 10.02 1.82 -15.77
N ALA A 229 8.94 1.03 -15.79
CA ALA A 229 9.06 -0.44 -15.87
C ALA A 229 9.75 -0.90 -17.16
N SER A 230 9.41 -0.31 -18.32
CA SER A 230 10.06 -0.61 -19.60
C SER A 230 11.53 -0.20 -19.61
N ALA A 231 11.86 0.95 -19.02
CA ALA A 231 13.23 1.42 -18.89
C ALA A 231 14.08 0.47 -18.02
N LEU A 232 13.55 0.03 -16.87
CA LEU A 232 14.23 -0.95 -16.02
C LEU A 232 14.34 -2.32 -16.70
N GLN A 233 13.31 -2.78 -17.40
CA GLN A 233 13.36 -4.03 -18.17
C GLN A 233 14.51 -3.99 -19.17
N GLU A 234 14.63 -2.91 -19.95
CA GLU A 234 15.72 -2.74 -20.90
C GLU A 234 17.09 -2.77 -20.22
N LEU A 235 17.26 -2.04 -19.11
CA LEU A 235 18.51 -2.05 -18.33
C LEU A 235 18.88 -3.46 -17.85
N TYR A 236 17.90 -4.20 -17.34
CA TYR A 236 18.12 -5.54 -16.81
C TYR A 236 18.48 -6.55 -17.92
N THR A 237 17.92 -6.39 -19.11
CA THR A 237 18.19 -7.29 -20.24
C THR A 237 19.57 -7.13 -20.87
N LEU A 238 20.31 -6.05 -20.57
CA LEU A 238 21.67 -5.86 -21.10
C LEU A 238 22.64 -6.94 -20.63
N GLU A 239 22.64 -7.19 -19.31
CA GLU A 239 23.57 -8.10 -18.67
C GLU A 239 22.87 -8.68 -17.44
N THR A 240 22.25 -9.85 -17.62
CA THR A 240 21.69 -10.64 -16.52
C THR A 240 22.57 -11.86 -16.30
N GLU A 241 23.02 -12.03 -15.06
CA GLU A 241 23.84 -13.15 -14.63
C GLU A 241 23.13 -13.87 -13.48
N LYS A 242 23.15 -15.20 -13.49
CA LYS A 242 22.67 -16.00 -12.37
C LYS A 242 23.82 -16.44 -11.49
N LEU A 243 23.75 -16.14 -10.19
CA LEU A 243 24.78 -16.47 -9.21
C LEU A 243 24.13 -16.97 -7.92
N GLN A 244 24.82 -17.85 -7.20
CA GLN A 244 24.46 -18.13 -5.81
C GLN A 244 24.72 -16.90 -4.93
N LEU A 245 23.81 -16.62 -4.00
CA LEU A 245 23.88 -15.42 -3.15
C LEU A 245 25.23 -15.30 -2.43
N GLU A 246 25.76 -16.38 -1.86
CA GLU A 246 27.04 -16.38 -1.13
C GLU A 246 28.25 -15.98 -1.99
N ASN A 247 28.18 -16.24 -3.30
CA ASN A 247 29.25 -15.94 -4.25
C ASN A 247 29.19 -14.50 -4.76
N SER A 248 28.10 -13.77 -4.50
CA SER A 248 27.92 -12.40 -4.97
C SER A 248 28.74 -11.39 -4.13
N ALA A 249 29.30 -10.37 -4.80
CA ALA A 249 29.88 -9.22 -4.12
C ALA A 249 28.82 -8.43 -3.32
N PHE A 250 27.56 -8.47 -3.79
CA PHE A 250 26.41 -7.90 -3.10
C PHE A 250 26.27 -8.44 -1.67
N TYR A 251 26.27 -9.77 -1.51
CA TYR A 251 26.15 -10.39 -0.19
C TYR A 251 27.33 -10.10 0.73
N LYS A 252 28.56 -10.10 0.20
CA LYS A 252 29.75 -9.73 0.97
C LYS A 252 29.66 -8.31 1.54
N ASN A 253 29.21 -7.37 0.70
CA ASN A 253 29.00 -5.99 1.11
C ASN A 253 27.88 -5.89 2.17
N LEU A 254 26.75 -6.55 1.92
CA LEU A 254 25.63 -6.62 2.85
C LEU A 254 26.06 -7.11 4.23
N LYS A 255 26.81 -8.22 4.28
CA LYS A 255 27.34 -8.78 5.53
C LYS A 255 28.21 -7.77 6.29
N ASN A 256 29.10 -7.07 5.60
CA ASN A 256 29.95 -6.05 6.20
C ASN A 256 29.15 -4.86 6.73
N GLN A 257 28.16 -4.38 5.96
CA GLN A 257 27.28 -3.29 6.40
C GLN A 257 26.53 -3.64 7.68
N ILE A 258 25.99 -4.86 7.77
CA ILE A 258 25.26 -5.33 8.95
C ILE A 258 26.18 -5.43 10.17
N ASN A 259 27.39 -5.95 10.00
CA ASN A 259 28.36 -6.07 11.09
C ASN A 259 28.85 -4.71 11.63
N ASN A 260 28.72 -3.63 10.85
CA ASN A 260 29.17 -2.29 11.23
C ASN A 260 28.06 -1.44 11.91
N ILE A 261 26.84 -1.97 12.00
CA ILE A 261 25.75 -1.29 12.72
C ILE A 261 26.09 -1.29 14.22
N TYR A 262 26.02 -0.12 14.86
CA TYR A 262 26.29 0.00 16.29
C TYR A 262 25.27 -0.80 17.11
N GLU A 263 25.63 -1.26 18.31
CA GLU A 263 24.65 -1.89 19.20
C GLU A 263 23.61 -0.87 19.69
N ASP A 264 24.07 0.33 20.06
CA ASP A 264 23.26 1.46 20.50
C ASP A 264 23.41 2.66 19.57
N SER A 265 22.29 3.29 19.23
CA SER A 265 22.24 4.48 18.38
C SER A 265 21.07 5.38 18.75
N LYS A 266 21.22 6.69 18.50
CA LYS A 266 20.15 7.68 18.69
C LYS A 266 19.05 7.64 17.63
N LEU A 267 19.17 6.75 16.63
CA LEU A 267 18.21 6.63 15.56
C LEU A 267 16.86 6.09 16.11
N PRO A 268 15.71 6.65 15.70
CA PRO A 268 14.42 6.12 16.11
C PRO A 268 14.27 4.67 15.63
N PHE A 269 13.70 3.81 16.48
CA PHE A 269 13.49 2.38 16.22
C PHE A 269 14.77 1.57 15.97
N HIS A 270 15.95 2.09 16.33
CA HIS A 270 17.22 1.42 16.04
C HIS A 270 17.26 -0.02 16.54
N SER A 271 16.97 -0.25 17.82
CA SER A 271 16.98 -1.59 18.44
C SER A 271 16.03 -2.56 17.72
N GLU A 272 14.83 -2.08 17.38
CA GLU A 272 13.81 -2.86 16.70
C GLU A 272 14.24 -3.18 15.27
N ILE A 273 14.78 -2.20 14.54
CA ILE A 273 15.31 -2.37 13.19
C ILE A 273 16.45 -3.39 13.21
N SER A 274 17.47 -3.20 14.05
CA SER A 274 18.63 -4.09 14.12
C SER A 274 18.21 -5.53 14.43
N LYS A 275 17.29 -5.74 15.38
CA LYS A 275 16.72 -7.06 15.68
C LYS A 275 16.04 -7.70 14.47
N GLN A 276 15.16 -6.99 13.77
CA GLN A 276 14.46 -7.54 12.61
C GLN A 276 15.40 -7.77 11.43
N LEU A 277 16.40 -6.91 11.27
CA LEU A 277 17.42 -7.01 10.23
C LEU A 277 18.23 -8.29 10.41
N HIS A 278 18.68 -8.60 11.64
CA HIS A 278 19.38 -9.85 11.94
C HIS A 278 18.51 -11.08 11.69
N ILE A 279 17.26 -11.10 12.19
CA ILE A 279 16.32 -12.21 11.94
C ILE A 279 16.15 -12.46 10.44
N LEU A 280 16.00 -11.40 9.65
CA LEU A 280 15.82 -11.51 8.21
C LEU A 280 17.09 -11.96 7.50
N PHE A 281 18.26 -11.44 7.89
CA PHE A 281 19.56 -11.82 7.34
C PHE A 281 19.90 -13.29 7.61
N GLU A 282 19.65 -13.77 8.82
CA GLU A 282 19.86 -15.18 9.20
C GLU A 282 18.91 -16.15 8.48
N SER A 283 17.75 -15.67 8.03
CA SER A 283 16.78 -16.48 7.28
C SER A 283 17.14 -16.71 5.81
N LEU A 284 18.18 -16.04 5.29
CA LEU A 284 18.55 -16.12 3.87
C LEU A 284 19.13 -17.49 3.51
N ASN A 285 18.64 -18.08 2.43
CA ASN A 285 19.25 -19.26 1.84
C ASN A 285 20.45 -18.86 0.96
N LEU A 286 21.65 -19.02 1.51
CA LEU A 286 22.90 -18.59 0.87
C LEU A 286 23.24 -19.32 -0.44
N LYS A 287 22.71 -20.54 -0.62
CA LYS A 287 22.93 -21.37 -1.82
C LYS A 287 21.87 -21.12 -2.90
N GLN A 288 20.88 -20.27 -2.63
CA GLN A 288 19.86 -19.94 -3.62
C GLN A 288 20.48 -19.18 -4.78
N GLU A 289 20.16 -19.63 -5.99
CA GLU A 289 20.55 -18.95 -7.22
C GLU A 289 19.62 -17.77 -7.47
N LEU A 290 20.19 -16.61 -7.80
CA LEU A 290 19.49 -15.36 -8.00
C LEU A 290 19.94 -14.71 -9.30
N SER A 291 19.02 -13.98 -9.93
CA SER A 291 19.30 -13.18 -11.11
C SER A 291 19.79 -11.79 -10.68
N PHE A 292 20.98 -11.43 -11.14
CA PHE A 292 21.62 -10.15 -10.88
C PHE A 292 21.79 -9.38 -12.19
N SER A 293 21.70 -8.05 -12.12
CA SER A 293 21.93 -7.17 -13.27
C SER A 293 22.45 -5.80 -12.84
N TRP A 294 22.47 -4.84 -13.76
CA TRP A 294 22.75 -3.44 -13.49
C TRP A 294 21.66 -2.81 -12.64
N ALA A 295 22.07 -2.04 -11.64
CA ALA A 295 21.19 -1.17 -10.88
C ALA A 295 21.77 0.24 -10.81
N HIS A 296 20.89 1.23 -10.93
CA HIS A 296 21.22 2.64 -10.75
C HIS A 296 21.49 3.00 -9.29
N MET A 297 20.85 2.29 -8.34
CA MET A 297 21.02 2.39 -6.89
C MET A 297 20.49 3.68 -6.24
N ASP A 298 20.24 4.73 -7.02
CA ASP A 298 19.48 5.93 -6.61
C ASP A 298 18.37 6.25 -7.64
N PHE A 299 17.64 5.22 -8.08
CA PHE A 299 16.57 5.34 -9.07
C PHE A 299 15.33 6.01 -8.45
N THR A 300 15.34 7.33 -8.44
CA THR A 300 14.36 8.16 -7.70
C THR A 300 13.75 9.25 -8.58
N PRO A 301 12.54 9.75 -8.28
CA PRO A 301 11.89 10.75 -9.13
C PRO A 301 12.67 12.04 -9.38
N TRP A 302 13.62 12.40 -8.51
CA TRP A 302 14.46 13.58 -8.66
C TRP A 302 15.72 13.35 -9.50
N ASN A 303 16.10 12.09 -9.71
CA ASN A 303 17.17 11.68 -10.63
C ASN A 303 16.62 11.18 -11.98
N LEU A 304 15.33 11.40 -12.24
CA LEU A 304 14.65 10.87 -13.41
C LEU A 304 13.78 11.93 -14.07
N PHE A 305 13.66 11.84 -15.39
CA PHE A 305 12.62 12.54 -16.14
C PHE A 305 12.00 11.62 -17.18
N VAL A 306 10.71 11.78 -17.42
CA VAL A 306 9.96 11.07 -18.44
C VAL A 306 9.79 11.99 -19.65
N ASP A 307 10.29 11.57 -20.81
CA ASP A 307 10.00 12.21 -22.10
C ASP A 307 8.63 11.72 -22.60
N GLN A 308 7.62 12.60 -22.50
CA GLN A 308 6.26 12.27 -22.93
C GLN A 308 6.13 12.06 -24.44
N GLY A 309 7.04 12.62 -25.25
CA GLY A 309 6.99 12.50 -26.71
C GLY A 309 7.44 11.14 -27.21
N ASN A 310 8.46 10.57 -26.56
CA ASN A 310 9.09 9.31 -27.00
C ASN A 310 8.83 8.14 -26.04
N ASN A 311 8.15 8.39 -24.91
CA ASN A 311 7.92 7.41 -23.85
C ASN A 311 9.24 6.78 -23.33
N HIS A 312 10.26 7.64 -23.14
CA HIS A 312 11.56 7.27 -22.58
C HIS A 312 11.72 7.78 -21.15
N VAL A 313 12.58 7.13 -20.38
CA VAL A 313 13.08 7.63 -19.09
C VAL A 313 14.53 8.08 -19.28
N GLY A 314 14.78 9.36 -19.01
CA GLY A 314 16.12 9.86 -18.84
C GLY A 314 16.57 9.69 -17.40
N ILE A 315 17.74 9.08 -17.22
CA ILE A 315 18.36 8.86 -15.91
C ILE A 315 19.56 9.78 -15.76
N ILE A 316 19.56 10.59 -14.70
CA ILE A 316 20.68 11.46 -14.35
C ILE A 316 21.41 10.92 -13.12
N ASP A 317 22.70 11.23 -13.04
CA ASP A 317 23.58 10.94 -11.89
C ASP A 317 23.85 9.45 -11.64
N TRP A 318 24.73 8.86 -12.45
CA TRP A 318 25.06 7.43 -12.43
C TRP A 318 26.13 7.05 -11.39
N GLU A 319 26.43 7.93 -10.43
CA GLU A 319 27.57 7.77 -9.53
C GLU A 319 27.47 6.58 -8.56
N LEU A 320 26.26 6.15 -8.21
CA LEU A 320 26.02 5.01 -7.32
C LEU A 320 25.77 3.70 -8.08
N ALA A 321 25.62 3.78 -9.40
CA ALA A 321 25.24 2.64 -10.21
C ALA A 321 26.33 1.57 -10.18
N LYS A 322 25.92 0.31 -10.25
CA LYS A 322 26.84 -0.83 -10.19
C LYS A 322 26.23 -2.09 -10.83
N PRO A 323 27.07 -3.00 -11.37
CA PRO A 323 26.61 -4.27 -11.90
C PRO A 323 26.35 -5.28 -10.77
N ARG A 324 25.76 -6.41 -11.13
CA ARG A 324 25.53 -7.58 -10.26
C ARG A 324 24.77 -7.25 -8.97
N VAL A 325 23.68 -6.49 -9.09
CA VAL A 325 22.71 -6.22 -8.02
C VAL A 325 21.46 -7.06 -8.28
N PRO A 326 20.80 -7.61 -7.23
CA PRO A 326 19.55 -8.34 -7.42
C PRO A 326 18.55 -7.53 -8.23
N ILE A 327 17.94 -8.16 -9.24
CA ILE A 327 16.97 -7.50 -10.12
C ILE A 327 15.79 -6.94 -9.28
N LEU A 328 15.13 -5.90 -9.78
CA LEU A 328 14.06 -5.13 -9.12
C LEU A 328 14.52 -4.16 -8.01
N PHE A 329 15.81 -4.12 -7.65
CA PHE A 329 16.32 -3.21 -6.62
C PHE A 329 15.85 -1.76 -6.83
N ASP A 330 16.01 -1.23 -8.05
CA ASP A 330 15.62 0.13 -8.41
C ASP A 330 14.11 0.35 -8.42
N ALA A 331 13.32 -0.68 -8.75
CA ALA A 331 11.86 -0.59 -8.68
C ALA A 331 11.39 -0.45 -7.22
N PHE A 332 12.00 -1.22 -6.30
CA PHE A 332 11.75 -1.07 -4.87
C PHE A 332 12.22 0.29 -4.37
N HIS A 333 13.45 0.69 -4.74
CA HIS A 333 14.03 1.96 -4.34
C HIS A 333 13.15 3.14 -4.75
N PHE A 334 12.66 3.16 -5.98
CA PHE A 334 11.75 4.19 -6.47
C PHE A 334 10.50 4.29 -5.61
N VAL A 335 9.84 3.15 -5.33
CA VAL A 335 8.59 3.13 -4.57
C VAL A 335 8.83 3.60 -3.13
N PHE A 336 9.85 3.09 -2.43
CA PHE A 336 10.14 3.53 -1.07
C PHE A 336 10.46 5.03 -1.02
N GLN A 337 11.36 5.50 -1.86
CA GLN A 337 11.80 6.90 -1.84
C GLN A 337 10.67 7.86 -2.20
N SER A 338 9.91 7.57 -3.26
CA SER A 338 8.80 8.43 -3.70
C SER A 338 7.66 8.48 -2.67
N GLN A 339 7.28 7.33 -2.12
CA GLN A 339 6.15 7.25 -1.20
C GLN A 339 6.49 7.86 0.16
N ILE A 340 7.72 7.69 0.66
CA ILE A 340 8.14 8.26 1.95
C ILE A 340 8.46 9.75 1.81
N LEU A 341 9.37 10.12 0.91
CA LEU A 341 9.95 11.48 0.90
C LEU A 341 9.12 12.51 0.13
N LEU A 342 8.33 12.09 -0.87
CA LEU A 342 7.48 13.01 -1.63
C LEU A 342 6.03 12.99 -1.17
N LYS A 343 5.50 11.81 -0.81
CA LYS A 343 4.08 11.61 -0.49
C LYS A 343 3.79 11.40 0.99
N ASN A 344 4.83 11.24 1.83
CA ASN A 344 4.74 10.98 3.27
C ASN A 344 3.71 9.88 3.62
N GLN A 345 3.78 8.77 2.89
CA GLN A 345 2.89 7.62 3.05
C GLN A 345 3.41 6.64 4.11
N ASN A 346 2.49 5.94 4.77
CA ASN A 346 2.81 4.86 5.70
C ASN A 346 3.17 3.57 4.96
N PHE A 347 3.68 2.58 5.70
CA PHE A 347 4.08 1.31 5.11
C PHE A 347 2.93 0.55 4.43
N ASN A 348 1.70 0.62 4.95
CA ASN A 348 0.54 -0.04 4.31
C ASN A 348 0.28 0.47 2.88
N SER A 349 0.33 1.79 2.68
CA SER A 349 0.25 2.38 1.33
C SER A 349 1.41 1.92 0.43
N ILE A 350 2.62 1.81 0.98
CA ILE A 350 3.81 1.34 0.26
C ILE A 350 3.68 -0.13 -0.12
N PHE A 351 3.28 -0.99 0.81
CA PHE A 351 3.03 -2.42 0.58
C PHE A 351 2.00 -2.63 -0.52
N LYS A 352 0.91 -1.84 -0.52
CA LYS A 352 -0.07 -1.85 -1.60
C LYS A 352 0.54 -1.39 -2.93
N CYS A 353 1.32 -0.30 -2.92
CA CYS A 353 2.00 0.21 -4.12
C CYS A 353 2.97 -0.82 -4.71
N LEU A 354 3.74 -1.54 -3.89
CA LEU A 354 4.63 -2.61 -4.33
C LEU A 354 3.87 -3.73 -5.04
N ASN A 355 2.76 -4.19 -4.45
CA ASN A 355 1.94 -5.22 -5.07
C ASN A 355 1.25 -4.73 -6.35
N ASP A 356 0.59 -3.58 -6.31
CA ASP A 356 -0.24 -3.09 -7.41
C ASP A 356 0.59 -2.48 -8.56
N GLN A 357 1.64 -1.72 -8.24
CA GLN A 357 2.44 -0.98 -9.22
C GLN A 357 3.75 -1.66 -9.58
N VAL A 358 4.28 -2.60 -8.80
CA VAL A 358 5.51 -3.32 -9.16
C VAL A 358 5.20 -4.77 -9.49
N LYS A 359 4.82 -5.58 -8.50
CA LYS A 359 4.62 -7.03 -8.63
C LYS A 359 3.60 -7.40 -9.72
N ASN A 360 2.44 -6.74 -9.73
CA ASN A 360 1.33 -7.04 -10.64
C ASN A 360 1.34 -6.18 -11.92
N LYS A 361 2.42 -5.42 -12.17
CA LYS A 361 2.54 -4.61 -13.39
C LYS A 361 2.96 -5.54 -14.54
N PRO A 362 2.25 -5.59 -15.68
CA PRO A 362 2.48 -6.61 -16.72
C PRO A 362 3.94 -6.77 -17.16
N ILE A 363 4.64 -5.65 -17.41
CA ILE A 363 6.06 -5.66 -17.82
C ILE A 363 6.96 -6.33 -16.77
N ILE A 364 6.69 -6.07 -15.48
CA ILE A 364 7.46 -6.64 -14.38
C ILE A 364 7.03 -8.09 -14.11
N GLU A 365 5.75 -8.42 -14.25
CA GLU A 365 5.28 -9.81 -14.18
C GLU A 365 5.97 -10.68 -15.24
N ASP A 366 6.11 -10.17 -16.46
CA ASP A 366 6.83 -10.83 -17.54
C ASP A 366 8.31 -11.01 -17.16
N LEU A 367 8.98 -9.94 -16.70
CA LEU A 367 10.36 -10.01 -16.23
C LEU A 367 10.58 -11.03 -15.11
N ILE A 368 9.67 -11.06 -14.12
CA ILE A 368 9.69 -12.01 -12.99
C ILE A 368 9.61 -13.45 -13.51
N ARG A 369 8.67 -13.71 -14.41
CA ARG A 369 8.46 -15.04 -14.98
C ARG A 369 9.66 -15.47 -15.83
N ASP A 370 10.12 -14.59 -16.71
CA ASP A 370 11.13 -14.92 -17.71
C ASP A 370 12.52 -15.14 -17.08
N ASN A 371 12.77 -14.58 -15.89
CA ASN A 371 14.02 -14.72 -15.15
C ASN A 371 13.93 -15.60 -13.88
N ASP A 372 12.77 -16.22 -13.63
CA ASP A 372 12.48 -17.03 -12.43
C ASP A 372 12.78 -16.29 -11.11
N ILE A 373 12.29 -15.05 -10.99
CA ILE A 373 12.58 -14.15 -9.87
C ILE A 373 11.66 -14.46 -8.69
N ASP A 374 12.24 -14.81 -7.55
CA ASP A 374 11.53 -14.76 -6.27
C ASP A 374 11.38 -13.30 -5.81
N PHE A 375 10.23 -12.70 -6.09
CA PHE A 375 9.93 -11.31 -5.76
C PHE A 375 10.12 -10.98 -4.27
N GLU A 376 9.69 -11.88 -3.37
CA GLU A 376 9.76 -11.61 -1.93
C GLU A 376 11.21 -11.66 -1.45
N LEU A 377 12.01 -12.60 -1.96
CA LEU A 377 13.44 -12.64 -1.63
C LEU A 377 14.19 -11.40 -2.15
N HIS A 378 13.93 -10.97 -3.39
CA HIS A 378 14.56 -9.76 -3.93
C HIS A 378 14.15 -8.51 -3.15
N TYR A 379 12.88 -8.44 -2.71
CA TYR A 379 12.41 -7.38 -1.83
C TYR A 379 13.13 -7.39 -0.47
N ARG A 380 13.32 -8.56 0.15
CA ARG A 380 14.09 -8.70 1.39
C ARG A 380 15.53 -8.24 1.23
N LEU A 381 16.20 -8.62 0.14
CA LEU A 381 17.57 -8.21 -0.14
C LEU A 381 17.68 -6.69 -0.35
N TYR A 382 16.70 -6.07 -1.01
CA TYR A 382 16.60 -4.62 -1.10
C TYR A 382 16.50 -3.97 0.30
N LEU A 383 15.58 -4.45 1.15
CA LEU A 383 15.42 -3.92 2.51
C LEU A 383 16.71 -4.04 3.31
N LEU A 384 17.30 -5.23 3.35
CA LEU A 384 18.53 -5.50 4.08
C LEU A 384 19.64 -4.54 3.64
N TYR A 385 19.89 -4.44 2.33
CA TYR A 385 20.97 -3.62 1.79
C TYR A 385 20.74 -2.13 1.96
N ASN A 386 19.55 -1.64 1.60
CA ASN A 386 19.26 -0.22 1.68
C ASN A 386 19.25 0.26 3.14
N ILE A 387 18.65 -0.51 4.04
CA ILE A 387 18.55 -0.12 5.45
C ILE A 387 19.91 -0.21 6.13
N SER A 388 20.67 -1.31 5.98
CA SER A 388 21.99 -1.42 6.60
C SER A 388 22.94 -0.32 6.11
N TYR A 389 22.93 -0.01 4.81
CA TYR A 389 23.72 1.09 4.26
C TYR A 389 23.39 2.43 4.94
N TYR A 390 22.11 2.82 4.97
CA TYR A 390 21.74 4.12 5.51
C TYR A 390 21.80 4.19 7.04
N LEU A 391 21.67 3.08 7.76
CA LEU A 391 21.93 3.07 9.21
C LEU A 391 23.39 3.44 9.51
N ASN A 392 24.34 2.87 8.76
CA ASN A 392 25.76 3.25 8.85
C ASN A 392 25.97 4.74 8.52
N VAL A 393 25.25 5.27 7.52
CA VAL A 393 25.34 6.70 7.18
C VAL A 393 24.77 7.60 8.28
N TYR A 394 23.63 7.22 8.89
CA TYR A 394 22.92 8.10 9.83
C TYR A 394 23.41 7.96 11.27
N GLN A 395 23.98 6.83 11.68
CA GLN A 395 24.53 6.66 13.03
C GLN A 395 25.70 7.62 13.29
N ASP A 396 26.47 7.95 12.25
CA ASP A 396 27.61 8.88 12.32
C ASP A 396 27.19 10.37 12.26
N GLN A 397 25.94 10.68 11.91
CA GLN A 397 25.49 12.06 11.76
C GLN A 397 25.15 12.71 13.10
N VAL A 398 25.75 13.87 13.40
CA VAL A 398 25.46 14.63 14.63
C VAL A 398 24.02 15.13 14.68
N HIS A 399 23.49 15.65 13.57
CA HIS A 399 22.14 16.18 13.46
C HIS A 399 21.32 15.38 12.45
N LEU A 400 20.19 14.82 12.90
CA LEU A 400 19.29 14.05 12.05
C LEU A 400 18.20 14.96 11.46
N HIS A 401 17.93 14.81 10.18
CA HIS A 401 16.83 15.49 9.51
C HIS A 401 15.48 14.81 9.85
N LEU A 402 14.38 15.56 9.84
CA LEU A 402 13.03 15.01 10.12
C LEU A 402 12.67 13.83 9.22
N GLN A 403 13.15 13.83 7.98
CA GLN A 403 12.94 12.75 7.01
C GLN A 403 13.53 11.41 7.46
N VAL A 404 14.60 11.43 8.27
CA VAL A 404 15.18 10.20 8.85
C VAL A 404 14.15 9.50 9.73
N ASN A 405 13.36 10.25 10.49
CA ASN A 405 12.30 9.67 11.33
C ASN A 405 11.20 9.00 10.50
N TRP A 406 10.88 9.57 9.33
CA TRP A 406 9.90 8.96 8.40
C TRP A 406 10.46 7.68 7.78
N LEU A 407 11.72 7.71 7.38
CA LEU A 407 12.43 6.55 6.82
C LEU A 407 12.54 5.41 7.83
N THR A 408 13.09 5.66 9.02
CA THR A 408 13.32 4.60 10.02
C THR A 408 12.02 3.96 10.49
N LYS A 409 10.95 4.74 10.65
CA LYS A 409 9.63 4.19 10.96
C LYS A 409 9.17 3.19 9.88
N VAL A 410 9.18 3.58 8.61
CA VAL A 410 8.74 2.71 7.52
C VAL A 410 9.68 1.51 7.34
N TRP A 411 10.99 1.69 7.57
CA TRP A 411 11.97 0.60 7.53
C TRP A 411 11.72 -0.44 8.62
N TYR A 412 11.45 0.00 9.85
CA TYR A 412 11.02 -0.89 10.92
C TYR A 412 9.77 -1.67 10.52
N GLU A 413 8.73 -0.97 10.04
CA GLU A 413 7.46 -1.59 9.66
C GLU A 413 7.64 -2.62 8.53
N ALA A 414 8.46 -2.29 7.52
CA ALA A 414 8.78 -3.17 6.40
C ALA A 414 9.59 -4.40 6.83
N LEU A 415 10.64 -4.22 7.62
CA LEU A 415 11.47 -5.32 8.13
C LEU A 415 10.66 -6.22 9.04
N PHE A 416 9.88 -5.65 9.96
CA PHE A 416 9.00 -6.43 10.84
C PHE A 416 8.07 -7.30 9.99
N SER A 417 7.40 -6.73 8.98
CA SER A 417 6.52 -7.51 8.11
C SER A 417 7.23 -8.69 7.43
N GLN A 418 8.44 -8.50 6.93
CA GLN A 418 9.18 -9.53 6.21
C GLN A 418 9.79 -10.59 7.15
N ALA A 419 10.34 -10.17 8.29
CA ALA A 419 10.85 -11.06 9.32
C ALA A 419 9.72 -11.90 9.95
N SER A 420 8.52 -11.34 10.10
CA SER A 420 7.35 -12.08 10.57
C SER A 420 6.94 -13.23 9.64
N MET A 421 7.14 -13.09 8.32
CA MET A 421 6.85 -14.14 7.34
C MET A 421 7.88 -15.28 7.32
N THR A 422 9.07 -15.10 7.92
CA THR A 422 10.04 -16.20 8.01
C THR A 422 9.65 -17.21 9.08
N LYS A 423 8.97 -16.75 10.14
CA LYS A 423 8.52 -17.57 11.28
C LYS A 423 7.13 -18.18 11.08
N SER A 424 6.23 -17.47 10.39
CA SER A 424 4.83 -17.86 10.26
C SER A 424 4.30 -17.74 8.84
N ARG A 425 3.23 -18.49 8.54
CA ARG A 425 2.62 -18.51 7.20
C ARG A 425 1.74 -17.31 6.90
N THR A 426 1.26 -16.56 7.91
CA THR A 426 0.35 -15.41 7.73
C THR A 426 0.55 -14.34 8.79
N PHE A 427 0.25 -13.08 8.46
CA PHE A 427 0.24 -11.96 9.41
C PHE A 427 -0.77 -12.15 10.53
N ARG A 428 -1.90 -12.81 10.26
CA ARG A 428 -2.86 -13.23 11.28
C ARG A 428 -2.21 -14.04 12.39
N ALA A 429 -1.42 -15.05 12.05
CA ALA A 429 -0.82 -15.94 13.05
C ALA A 429 0.23 -15.22 13.90
N VAL A 430 1.03 -14.35 13.29
CA VAL A 430 2.00 -13.49 13.98
C VAL A 430 1.28 -12.56 14.96
N PHE A 431 0.23 -11.87 14.50
CA PHE A 431 -0.57 -11.00 15.34
C PHE A 431 -1.18 -11.73 16.54
N ILE A 432 -1.64 -12.97 16.37
CA ILE A 432 -2.20 -13.75 17.48
C ILE A 432 -1.13 -14.05 18.52
N ALA A 433 0.08 -14.43 18.10
CA ALA A 433 1.20 -14.63 19.01
C ALA A 433 1.54 -13.34 19.78
N ASP A 434 1.69 -12.23 19.07
CA ASP A 434 1.98 -10.91 19.67
C ASP A 434 0.84 -10.45 20.61
N LEU A 435 -0.42 -10.74 20.25
CA LEU A 435 -1.59 -10.43 21.09
C LEU A 435 -1.53 -11.20 22.41
N PHE A 436 -1.32 -12.52 22.39
CA PHE A 436 -1.26 -13.29 23.63
C PHE A 436 -0.05 -12.91 24.47
N GLN A 437 1.10 -12.62 23.86
CA GLN A 437 2.26 -12.06 24.56
C GLN A 437 1.92 -10.70 25.22
N SER A 438 1.18 -9.83 24.55
CA SER A 438 0.76 -8.54 25.12
C SER A 438 -0.22 -8.69 26.31
N LEU A 439 -0.86 -9.85 26.42
CA LEU A 439 -1.80 -10.18 27.48
C LEU A 439 -1.13 -10.88 28.68
N ASP A 440 0.19 -11.13 28.63
CA ASP A 440 0.93 -11.71 29.74
C ASP A 440 0.70 -10.89 31.02
N ASN A 441 0.39 -11.60 32.11
CA ASN A 441 0.07 -11.01 33.42
C ASN A 441 -1.17 -10.09 33.45
N LYS A 442 -2.05 -10.15 32.44
CA LYS A 442 -3.34 -9.43 32.42
C LYS A 442 -4.49 -10.34 32.85
N LYS A 443 -5.59 -9.75 33.33
CA LYS A 443 -6.80 -10.49 33.72
C LYS A 443 -7.73 -10.72 32.52
N TYR A 444 -7.58 -11.87 31.87
CA TYR A 444 -8.40 -12.32 30.74
C TYR A 444 -8.65 -13.84 30.79
N ALA A 445 -9.55 -14.34 29.95
CA ALA A 445 -9.70 -15.76 29.69
C ALA A 445 -10.11 -16.00 28.23
N TRP A 446 -9.38 -16.86 27.51
CA TRP A 446 -9.75 -17.30 26.17
C TRP A 446 -10.86 -18.35 26.24
N LEU A 447 -12.07 -17.94 25.88
CA LEU A 447 -13.24 -18.82 25.85
C LEU A 447 -13.15 -19.76 24.66
N HIS A 448 -13.75 -20.95 24.78
CA HIS A 448 -13.79 -21.95 23.69
C HIS A 448 -12.42 -22.45 23.21
N ALA A 449 -11.35 -22.22 23.97
CA ALA A 449 -9.99 -22.61 23.63
C ALA A 449 -9.74 -24.12 23.80
N CYS A 450 -10.31 -24.75 24.83
CA CYS A 450 -9.91 -26.09 25.28
C CYS A 450 -8.37 -26.19 25.39
N ASP A 451 -7.76 -27.26 24.85
CA ASP A 451 -6.30 -27.42 24.77
C ASP A 451 -5.73 -26.99 23.40
N THR A 452 -6.40 -26.07 22.69
CA THR A 452 -5.93 -25.61 21.36
C THR A 452 -4.65 -24.79 21.50
N LYS A 453 -3.61 -25.18 20.78
CA LYS A 453 -2.37 -24.39 20.68
C LYS A 453 -2.53 -23.19 19.75
N ILE A 454 -1.79 -22.10 20.00
CA ILE A 454 -1.85 -20.88 19.17
C ILE A 454 -1.57 -21.20 17.69
N GLU A 455 -0.57 -22.05 17.43
CA GLU A 455 -0.15 -22.42 16.08
C GLU A 455 -1.20 -23.27 15.34
N GLU A 456 -2.09 -23.95 16.08
CA GLU A 456 -3.12 -24.84 15.54
C GLU A 456 -4.45 -24.11 15.28
N ILE A 457 -4.54 -22.81 15.59
CA ILE A 457 -5.73 -22.00 15.39
C ILE A 457 -6.07 -21.94 13.88
N ASN A 458 -7.19 -22.56 13.51
CA ASN A 458 -7.71 -22.53 12.15
C ASN A 458 -7.85 -21.08 11.62
N LEU A 459 -7.44 -20.82 10.38
CA LEU A 459 -7.51 -19.50 9.74
C LEU A 459 -8.92 -18.88 9.75
N ASN A 460 -9.97 -19.70 9.78
CA ASN A 460 -11.36 -19.25 9.73
C ASN A 460 -12.01 -19.12 11.13
N SER A 461 -11.23 -19.29 12.20
CA SER A 461 -11.71 -19.17 13.58
C SER A 461 -11.58 -17.74 14.12
N ASP A 462 -12.57 -17.36 14.93
CA ASP A 462 -12.54 -16.22 15.84
C ASP A 462 -11.78 -16.54 17.12
N ILE A 463 -11.44 -15.47 17.84
CA ILE A 463 -10.94 -15.54 19.20
C ILE A 463 -11.94 -14.81 20.10
N ASP A 464 -12.52 -15.54 21.06
CA ASP A 464 -13.40 -15.01 22.09
C ASP A 464 -12.62 -14.78 23.38
N LEU A 465 -12.34 -13.52 23.73
CA LEU A 465 -11.65 -13.17 24.97
C LEU A 465 -12.63 -12.58 25.97
N LEU A 466 -12.81 -13.25 27.11
CA LEU A 466 -13.38 -12.63 28.29
C LEU A 466 -12.33 -11.73 28.93
N VAL A 467 -12.64 -10.44 29.09
CA VAL A 467 -11.69 -9.44 29.58
C VAL A 467 -12.38 -8.46 30.55
N VAL A 468 -11.60 -7.90 31.47
CA VAL A 468 -12.02 -6.71 32.21
C VAL A 468 -11.98 -5.46 31.32
N ASN A 469 -12.73 -4.42 31.69
CA ASN A 469 -12.84 -3.19 30.88
C ASN A 469 -11.50 -2.46 30.66
N SER A 470 -10.54 -2.55 31.60
CA SER A 470 -9.20 -1.97 31.41
C SER A 470 -8.43 -2.70 30.31
N VAL A 471 -8.35 -4.02 30.40
CA VAL A 471 -7.70 -4.88 29.39
C VAL A 471 -8.37 -4.75 28.02
N GLN A 472 -9.70 -4.61 27.95
CA GLN A 472 -10.38 -4.33 26.68
C GLN A 472 -9.84 -3.06 26.00
N LYS A 473 -9.57 -1.99 26.76
CA LYS A 473 -9.00 -0.74 26.20
C LYS A 473 -7.57 -0.95 25.74
N GLU A 474 -6.76 -1.67 26.49
CA GLU A 474 -5.36 -1.99 26.14
C GLU A 474 -5.30 -2.81 24.85
N VAL A 475 -6.13 -3.85 24.71
CA VAL A 475 -6.20 -4.65 23.47
C VAL A 475 -6.68 -3.81 22.29
N MET A 476 -7.68 -2.94 22.49
CA MET A 476 -8.13 -2.04 21.43
C MET A 476 -7.02 -1.09 20.97
N GLU A 477 -6.16 -0.63 21.87
CA GLU A 477 -5.03 0.22 21.52
C GLU A 477 -3.94 -0.58 20.80
N PHE A 478 -3.59 -1.77 21.32
CA PHE A 478 -2.68 -2.71 20.67
C PHE A 478 -3.11 -3.00 19.22
N CYS A 479 -4.40 -3.30 19.00
CA CYS A 479 -4.94 -3.47 17.66
C CYS A 479 -4.68 -2.23 16.79
N LYS A 480 -4.97 -1.02 17.26
CA LYS A 480 -4.83 0.21 16.44
C LYS A 480 -3.39 0.52 16.05
N THR A 481 -2.42 0.15 16.88
CA THR A 481 -1.01 0.46 16.66
C THR A 481 -0.25 -0.66 15.97
N HIS A 482 -0.87 -1.83 15.76
CA HIS A 482 -0.16 -2.99 15.23
C HIS A 482 0.21 -2.83 13.75
N VAL A 483 1.49 -3.03 13.45
CA VAL A 483 2.13 -2.78 12.14
C VAL A 483 1.50 -3.56 10.99
N LEU A 484 1.09 -4.81 11.23
CA LEU A 484 0.62 -5.71 10.16
C LEU A 484 -0.81 -5.45 9.65
N LEU A 485 -1.55 -4.53 10.29
CA LEU A 485 -2.95 -4.28 9.98
C LEU A 485 -3.11 -3.24 8.87
N SER A 486 -3.95 -3.56 7.90
CA SER A 486 -4.34 -2.64 6.84
C SER A 486 -5.57 -1.82 7.23
N ARG A 487 -6.50 -2.44 7.98
CA ARG A 487 -7.76 -1.82 8.40
C ARG A 487 -8.32 -2.49 9.64
N ILE A 488 -8.98 -1.69 10.47
CA ILE A 488 -9.68 -2.15 11.67
C ILE A 488 -11.10 -1.62 11.65
N HIS A 489 -12.05 -2.50 11.90
CA HIS A 489 -13.44 -2.13 12.13
C HIS A 489 -13.86 -2.71 13.47
N HIS A 490 -14.54 -1.93 14.32
CA HIS A 490 -15.00 -2.43 15.61
C HIS A 490 -16.42 -2.00 15.88
N VAL A 491 -17.17 -2.87 16.56
CA VAL A 491 -18.54 -2.60 16.98
C VAL A 491 -18.68 -2.90 18.45
N LYS A 492 -19.02 -1.85 19.18
CA LYS A 492 -19.23 -1.90 20.63
C LYS A 492 -20.70 -2.17 20.93
N LYS A 493 -20.94 -3.13 21.82
CA LYS A 493 -22.22 -3.42 22.47
C LYS A 493 -22.07 -3.25 23.97
N SER A 494 -23.18 -3.29 24.70
CA SER A 494 -23.18 -3.18 26.16
C SER A 494 -22.42 -4.27 26.91
N PHE A 495 -22.14 -5.41 26.27
CA PHE A 495 -21.52 -6.58 26.89
C PHE A 495 -20.22 -7.04 26.19
N MET A 496 -19.89 -6.52 25.02
CA MET A 496 -18.69 -6.90 24.26
C MET A 496 -18.32 -5.85 23.21
N THR A 497 -17.08 -5.91 22.74
CA THR A 497 -16.64 -5.22 21.52
C THR A 497 -16.12 -6.25 20.54
N THR A 498 -16.74 -6.35 19.36
CA THR A 498 -16.23 -7.18 18.27
C THR A 498 -15.28 -6.34 17.43
N VAL A 499 -14.06 -6.82 17.21
CA VAL A 499 -13.01 -6.18 16.41
C VAL A 499 -12.72 -7.06 15.19
N GLU A 500 -13.01 -6.52 14.01
CA GLU A 500 -12.69 -7.11 12.71
C GLU A 500 -11.36 -6.53 12.22
N LEU A 501 -10.35 -7.38 12.15
CA LEU A 501 -8.96 -7.05 11.82
C LEU A 501 -8.65 -7.54 10.40
N TYR A 502 -8.25 -6.61 9.53
CA TYR A 502 -7.85 -6.89 8.16
C TYR A 502 -6.34 -6.68 8.05
N PHE A 503 -5.62 -7.70 7.63
CA PHE A 503 -4.16 -7.67 7.52
C PHE A 503 -3.72 -7.26 6.11
N MET A 504 -2.48 -6.78 5.98
CA MET A 504 -1.91 -6.39 4.68
C MET A 504 -1.73 -7.58 3.72
N ASP A 505 -1.49 -8.78 4.22
CA ASP A 505 -1.39 -10.02 3.42
C ASP A 505 -2.77 -10.58 2.99
N GLY A 506 -3.85 -9.86 3.32
CA GLY A 506 -5.23 -10.27 3.01
C GLY A 506 -5.84 -11.26 4.00
N SER A 507 -5.10 -11.70 5.02
CA SER A 507 -5.67 -12.51 6.10
C SER A 507 -6.64 -11.69 6.96
N PHE A 508 -7.48 -12.38 7.73
CA PHE A 508 -8.55 -11.76 8.52
C PHE A 508 -8.67 -12.41 9.90
N LEU A 509 -8.96 -11.61 10.93
CA LEU A 509 -9.29 -12.09 12.27
C LEU A 509 -10.48 -11.33 12.84
N SER A 510 -11.40 -12.08 13.45
CA SER A 510 -12.47 -11.50 14.28
C SER A 510 -12.14 -11.80 15.74
N LEU A 511 -12.03 -10.74 16.53
CA LEU A 511 -11.74 -10.79 17.97
C LEU A 511 -12.95 -10.28 18.75
N ASP A 512 -13.54 -11.12 19.58
CA ASP A 512 -14.66 -10.76 20.44
C ASP A 512 -14.14 -10.48 21.86
N LEU A 513 -14.08 -9.19 22.22
CA LEU A 513 -13.68 -8.71 23.55
C LEU A 513 -14.90 -8.64 24.46
N ILE A 514 -15.23 -9.76 25.09
CA ILE A 514 -16.40 -9.97 25.94
C ILE A 514 -16.11 -9.44 27.34
N THR A 515 -17.01 -8.62 27.87
CA THR A 515 -16.92 -8.07 29.25
C THR A 515 -18.04 -8.58 30.15
N ARG A 516 -19.14 -9.06 29.56
CA ARG A 516 -20.26 -9.68 30.27
C ARG A 516 -20.80 -10.87 29.46
N LEU A 517 -21.10 -11.97 30.16
CA LEU A 517 -21.64 -13.19 29.57
C LEU A 517 -23.17 -13.09 29.48
N VAL A 518 -23.66 -12.55 28.37
CA VAL A 518 -25.08 -12.20 28.17
C VAL A 518 -25.65 -12.84 26.91
N ARG A 519 -26.89 -13.36 27.02
CA ARG A 519 -27.72 -13.74 25.88
C ARG A 519 -29.01 -12.94 25.87
N LYS A 520 -29.20 -12.11 24.84
CA LYS A 520 -30.27 -11.10 24.77
C LYS A 520 -30.18 -10.17 25.99
N ASN A 521 -31.12 -10.28 26.93
CA ASN A 521 -31.16 -9.52 28.18
C ASN A 521 -30.79 -10.37 29.41
N LEU A 522 -30.44 -11.65 29.23
CA LEU A 522 -30.15 -12.58 30.32
C LEU A 522 -28.64 -12.73 30.52
N VAL A 523 -28.12 -12.32 31.67
CA VAL A 523 -26.75 -12.61 32.10
C VAL A 523 -26.72 -14.07 32.54
N PHE A 524 -26.01 -14.93 31.82
CA PHE A 524 -26.05 -16.37 32.12
C PHE A 524 -24.91 -16.82 33.03
N MET A 525 -23.83 -16.05 33.14
CA MET A 525 -22.73 -16.29 34.07
C MET A 525 -22.12 -14.96 34.57
N ASP A 526 -21.51 -14.99 35.75
CA ASP A 526 -20.76 -13.84 36.29
C ASP A 526 -19.34 -13.83 35.71
N ALA A 527 -19.08 -12.88 34.82
CA ALA A 527 -17.80 -12.74 34.14
C ALA A 527 -16.63 -12.56 35.11
N ASN A 528 -16.82 -11.85 36.23
CA ASN A 528 -15.74 -11.60 37.18
C ASN A 528 -15.31 -12.89 37.87
N LYS A 529 -16.28 -13.74 38.25
CA LYS A 529 -16.00 -15.04 38.86
C LYS A 529 -15.26 -15.97 37.91
N VAL A 530 -15.66 -16.00 36.63
CA VAL A 530 -14.96 -16.80 35.60
C VAL A 530 -13.51 -16.34 35.45
N LEU A 531 -13.26 -15.02 35.47
CA LEU A 531 -11.92 -14.44 35.40
C LEU A 531 -11.10 -14.60 36.70
N GLU A 532 -11.74 -14.79 37.85
CA GLU A 532 -11.05 -15.09 39.11
C GLU A 532 -10.64 -16.56 39.20
N ASN A 533 -11.44 -17.44 38.61
CA ASN A 533 -11.20 -18.87 38.57
C ASN A 533 -10.37 -19.32 37.35
N SER A 534 -9.96 -18.40 36.47
CA SER A 534 -9.19 -18.76 35.27
C SER A 534 -7.85 -19.37 35.63
N ILE A 535 -7.38 -20.30 34.80
CA ILE A 535 -6.12 -21.02 34.96
C ILE A 535 -5.25 -20.84 33.72
N LEU A 536 -3.94 -21.07 33.86
CA LEU A 536 -3.04 -21.14 32.71
C LEU A 536 -3.12 -22.53 32.07
N ASN A 537 -3.23 -22.58 30.74
CA ASN A 537 -3.10 -23.84 29.99
C ASN A 537 -1.61 -24.19 29.79
N SER A 538 -1.32 -25.26 29.03
CA SER A 538 0.04 -25.71 28.74
C SER A 538 0.92 -24.69 27.99
N GLU A 539 0.31 -23.71 27.33
CA GLU A 539 0.97 -22.65 26.56
C GLU A 539 1.12 -21.35 27.36
N GLY A 540 0.79 -21.36 28.66
CA GLY A 540 0.84 -20.15 29.50
C GLY A 540 -0.29 -19.15 29.22
N ILE A 541 -1.37 -19.57 28.55
CA ILE A 541 -2.51 -18.71 28.20
C ILE A 541 -3.61 -18.87 29.25
N CYS A 542 -4.18 -17.75 29.70
CA CYS A 542 -5.33 -17.78 30.61
C CYS A 542 -6.58 -18.32 29.91
N VAL A 543 -7.16 -19.39 30.45
CA VAL A 543 -8.42 -20.02 30.03
C VAL A 543 -9.34 -20.19 31.25
N PRO A 544 -10.67 -20.33 31.07
CA PRO A 544 -11.56 -20.61 32.19
C PRO A 544 -11.19 -21.92 32.90
N SER A 545 -11.54 -22.04 34.19
CA SER A 545 -11.46 -23.35 34.87
C SER A 545 -12.28 -24.39 34.10
N LYS A 546 -11.91 -25.68 34.16
CA LYS A 546 -12.67 -26.75 33.48
C LYS A 546 -14.16 -26.76 33.86
N LYS A 547 -14.48 -26.36 35.10
CA LYS A 547 -15.87 -26.25 35.57
C LYS A 547 -16.59 -25.09 34.91
N ASP A 548 -15.97 -23.91 34.87
CA ASP A 548 -16.56 -22.72 34.26
C ASP A 548 -16.65 -22.82 32.74
N ASP A 549 -15.65 -23.42 32.07
CA ASP A 549 -15.68 -23.68 30.63
C ASP A 549 -16.84 -24.61 30.25
N LEU A 550 -17.00 -25.73 30.96
CA LEU A 550 -18.12 -26.64 30.73
C LEU A 550 -19.46 -25.97 30.96
N ASN A 551 -19.57 -25.18 32.04
CA ASN A 551 -20.79 -24.45 32.36
C ASN A 551 -21.13 -23.43 31.25
N TYR A 552 -20.11 -22.70 30.79
CA TYR A 552 -20.22 -21.76 29.70
C TYR A 552 -20.68 -22.45 28.41
N LEU A 553 -20.09 -23.58 28.02
CA LEU A 553 -20.49 -24.36 26.83
C LEU A 553 -21.96 -24.80 26.92
N VAL A 554 -22.36 -25.40 28.05
CA VAL A 554 -23.73 -25.87 28.28
C VAL A 554 -24.73 -24.72 28.14
N LEU A 555 -24.50 -23.61 28.83
CA LEU A 555 -25.38 -22.45 28.79
C LEU A 555 -25.39 -21.77 27.42
N PHE A 556 -24.22 -21.55 26.82
CA PHE A 556 -24.07 -20.86 25.54
C PHE A 556 -24.84 -21.58 24.42
N TYR A 557 -24.65 -22.89 24.28
CA TYR A 557 -25.31 -23.65 23.22
C TYR A 557 -26.80 -23.85 23.50
N THR A 558 -27.18 -24.16 24.75
CA THR A 558 -28.60 -24.34 25.11
C THR A 558 -29.41 -23.06 24.91
N LEU A 559 -28.91 -21.90 25.36
CA LEU A 559 -29.60 -20.61 25.22
C LEU A 559 -29.63 -20.09 23.78
N ASN A 560 -28.79 -20.65 22.89
CA ASN A 560 -28.81 -20.38 21.46
C ASN A 560 -29.60 -21.40 20.63
N PHE A 561 -30.21 -22.41 21.26
CA PHE A 561 -30.84 -23.55 20.58
C PHE A 561 -29.88 -24.27 19.60
N GLY A 562 -28.60 -24.31 19.95
CA GLY A 562 -27.55 -24.99 19.20
C GLY A 562 -27.12 -26.29 19.86
N SER A 563 -26.59 -27.21 19.07
CA SER A 563 -25.87 -28.38 19.59
C SER A 563 -24.42 -28.02 19.88
N ILE A 564 -23.84 -28.60 20.94
CA ILE A 564 -22.41 -28.48 21.22
C ILE A 564 -21.63 -29.19 20.09
N PRO A 565 -20.67 -28.51 19.42
CA PRO A 565 -19.82 -29.14 18.42
C PRO A 565 -19.00 -30.33 18.95
N ASN A 566 -18.78 -31.33 18.10
CA ASN A 566 -18.12 -32.58 18.50
C ASN A 566 -16.72 -32.36 19.10
N LYS A 567 -15.94 -31.39 18.59
CA LYS A 567 -14.61 -31.07 19.13
C LYS A 567 -14.62 -30.78 20.65
N TYR A 568 -15.65 -30.08 21.13
CA TYR A 568 -15.80 -29.78 22.56
C TYR A 568 -16.28 -30.98 23.34
N LYS A 569 -17.18 -31.79 22.75
CA LYS A 569 -17.63 -33.05 23.38
C LYS A 569 -16.45 -34.00 23.59
N GLU A 570 -15.65 -34.19 22.55
CA GLU A 570 -14.46 -35.05 22.56
C GLU A 570 -13.45 -34.61 23.61
N TYR A 571 -13.23 -33.30 23.77
CA TYR A 571 -12.37 -32.76 24.82
C TYR A 571 -12.73 -33.30 26.22
N TYR A 572 -14.01 -33.18 26.60
CA TYR A 572 -14.49 -33.68 27.88
C TYR A 572 -14.62 -35.21 27.94
N PHE A 573 -14.82 -35.88 26.80
CA PHE A 573 -14.86 -37.35 26.73
C PHE A 573 -13.48 -38.01 26.81
N LYS A 574 -12.40 -37.28 26.50
CA LYS A 574 -11.02 -37.75 26.68
C LYS A 574 -10.58 -37.75 28.15
N MET A 575 -11.25 -37.00 29.01
CA MET A 575 -10.97 -37.02 30.46
C MET A 575 -11.25 -38.40 31.04
N GLU A 576 -10.50 -38.84 32.05
CA GLU A 576 -10.78 -40.10 32.74
C GLU A 576 -12.21 -40.13 33.34
N GLY A 577 -12.81 -41.32 33.43
CA GLY A 577 -14.21 -41.48 33.83
C GLY A 577 -14.51 -40.91 35.22
N GLU A 578 -13.64 -41.16 36.19
CA GLU A 578 -13.77 -40.65 37.56
C GLU A 578 -13.73 -39.11 37.61
N MET A 579 -12.88 -38.50 36.78
CA MET A 579 -12.76 -37.05 36.66
C MET A 579 -14.01 -36.39 36.05
N ARG A 580 -14.91 -37.14 35.41
CA ARG A 580 -16.16 -36.63 34.83
C ARG A 580 -17.31 -36.55 35.84
N ILE A 581 -17.28 -37.37 36.90
CA ILE A 581 -18.37 -37.48 37.89
C ILE A 581 -18.68 -36.14 38.58
N PRO A 582 -17.68 -35.35 39.05
CA PRO A 582 -17.96 -34.06 39.69
C PRO A 582 -18.66 -33.06 38.77
N PHE A 583 -18.35 -33.08 37.46
CA PHE A 583 -18.97 -32.20 36.47
C PHE A 583 -20.44 -32.57 36.20
N ILE A 584 -20.74 -33.86 36.08
CA ILE A 584 -22.11 -34.35 35.93
C ILE A 584 -22.94 -33.98 37.15
N LYS A 585 -22.40 -34.24 38.35
CA LYS A 585 -23.07 -33.90 39.63
C LYS A 585 -23.34 -32.40 39.71
N PHE A 586 -22.34 -31.57 39.43
CA PHE A 586 -22.48 -30.12 39.40
C PHE A 586 -23.61 -29.65 38.46
N LEU A 587 -23.65 -30.13 37.21
CA LEU A 587 -24.66 -29.70 36.25
C LEU A 587 -26.06 -30.22 36.57
N ASN A 588 -26.17 -31.46 37.08
CA ASN A 588 -27.44 -32.01 37.56
C ASN A 588 -27.99 -31.21 38.73
N GLU A 589 -27.15 -30.82 39.70
CA GLU A 589 -27.54 -30.01 40.85
C GLU A 589 -27.91 -28.58 40.43
N GLU A 590 -27.06 -27.93 39.65
CA GLU A 590 -27.21 -26.53 39.24
C GLU A 590 -28.45 -26.34 38.35
N TYR A 591 -28.70 -27.27 37.42
CA TYR A 591 -29.76 -27.14 36.41
C TYR A 591 -30.92 -28.12 36.57
N ARG A 592 -30.95 -28.89 37.67
CA ARG A 592 -31.99 -29.89 37.97
C ARG A 592 -32.15 -30.92 36.85
N MET A 593 -31.02 -31.36 36.31
CA MET A 593 -30.95 -32.41 35.30
C MET A 593 -30.80 -33.78 35.98
N THR A 594 -31.08 -34.86 35.24
CA THR A 594 -30.97 -36.25 35.72
C THR A 594 -30.07 -37.10 34.82
N ALA A 595 -29.05 -36.49 34.21
CA ALA A 595 -28.18 -37.18 33.28
C ALA A 595 -27.21 -38.10 34.02
N LEU A 596 -27.07 -39.35 33.54
CA LEU A 596 -26.14 -40.34 34.10
C LEU A 596 -24.72 -40.23 33.50
N SER A 597 -24.58 -39.53 32.38
CA SER A 597 -23.31 -39.31 31.70
C SER A 597 -23.27 -37.96 30.99
N LEU A 598 -22.06 -37.46 30.69
CA LEU A 598 -21.88 -36.26 29.86
C LEU A 598 -22.47 -36.45 28.45
N ALA A 599 -22.42 -37.66 27.89
CA ALA A 599 -22.95 -37.96 26.56
C ALA A 599 -24.48 -37.85 26.53
N GLN A 600 -25.17 -38.44 27.51
CA GLN A 600 -26.61 -38.30 27.66
C GLN A 600 -26.98 -36.82 27.84
N MET A 601 -26.30 -36.12 28.75
CA MET A 601 -26.53 -34.71 29.02
C MET A 601 -26.44 -33.85 27.75
N PHE A 602 -25.36 -33.98 26.98
CA PHE A 602 -25.15 -33.18 25.78
C PHE A 602 -26.19 -33.43 24.68
N ASN A 603 -26.81 -34.60 24.63
CA ASN A 603 -27.88 -34.91 23.68
C ASN A 603 -29.24 -34.34 24.15
N GLU A 604 -29.47 -34.27 25.46
CA GLU A 604 -30.74 -33.87 26.07
C GLU A 604 -30.79 -32.39 26.50
N LEU A 605 -29.72 -31.61 26.27
CA LEU A 605 -29.63 -30.19 26.69
C LEU A 605 -30.85 -29.34 26.32
N HIS A 606 -31.40 -29.56 25.12
CA HIS A 606 -32.56 -28.81 24.63
C HIS A 606 -33.80 -28.95 25.51
N LEU A 607 -33.98 -30.09 26.19
CA LEU A 607 -35.08 -30.34 27.13
C LEU A 607 -34.97 -29.47 28.38
N SER A 608 -33.75 -29.07 28.74
CA SER A 608 -33.47 -28.32 29.97
C SER A 608 -33.55 -26.80 29.80
N PHE A 609 -33.83 -26.29 28.58
CA PHE A 609 -33.85 -24.85 28.28
C PHE A 609 -34.74 -24.04 29.23
N PHE A 610 -35.99 -24.48 29.45
CA PHE A 610 -36.94 -23.74 30.29
C PHE A 610 -36.53 -23.72 31.76
N VAL A 611 -35.99 -24.84 32.25
CA VAL A 611 -35.52 -24.97 33.64
C VAL A 611 -34.30 -24.06 33.86
N MET A 612 -33.28 -24.16 33.00
CA MET A 612 -32.10 -23.29 33.03
C MET A 612 -32.49 -21.82 32.98
N ARG A 613 -33.34 -21.42 32.03
CA ARG A 613 -33.80 -20.02 31.94
C ARG A 613 -34.50 -19.55 33.21
N LYS A 614 -35.34 -20.38 33.82
CA LYS A 614 -36.04 -20.05 35.08
C LYS A 614 -35.05 -19.87 36.25
N ILE A 615 -34.00 -20.69 36.31
CA ILE A 615 -32.94 -20.58 37.31
C ILE A 615 -32.12 -19.30 37.10
N LEU A 616 -31.71 -19.01 35.85
CA LEU A 616 -30.94 -17.81 35.53
C LEU A 616 -31.70 -16.51 35.82
N LEU A 617 -33.01 -16.46 35.55
CA LEU A 617 -33.86 -15.32 35.91
C LEU A 617 -33.95 -15.09 37.43
N LYS A 618 -33.59 -16.09 38.25
CA LYS A 618 -33.53 -15.97 39.70
C LYS A 618 -32.21 -15.40 40.22
N MET A 619 -31.18 -15.27 39.39
CA MET A 619 -29.91 -14.67 39.79
C MET A 619 -30.05 -13.18 40.07
N ASN A 620 -29.28 -12.65 41.02
CA ASN A 620 -29.25 -11.22 41.36
C ASN A 620 -28.92 -10.34 40.14
N LEU A 621 -28.12 -10.84 39.20
CA LEU A 621 -27.75 -10.17 37.96
C LEU A 621 -28.90 -10.02 36.94
N ASN A 622 -30.05 -10.69 37.18
CA ASN A 622 -31.20 -10.74 36.26
C ASN A 622 -32.54 -10.37 36.91
N ARG A 623 -32.53 -9.80 38.12
CA ARG A 623 -33.76 -9.41 38.86
C ARG A 623 -33.88 -7.89 38.99
N GLY A 624 -35.11 -7.43 39.23
CA GLY A 624 -35.42 -6.02 39.54
C GLY A 624 -34.83 -5.05 38.52
N PHE A 625 -34.10 -4.04 39.00
CA PHE A 625 -33.46 -3.02 38.16
C PHE A 625 -32.44 -3.61 37.16
N CYS A 626 -31.71 -4.67 37.54
CA CYS A 626 -30.76 -5.31 36.64
C CYS A 626 -31.44 -5.90 35.40
N PHE A 627 -32.63 -6.50 35.56
CA PHE A 627 -33.42 -7.02 34.44
C PHE A 627 -33.81 -5.89 33.47
N LEU A 628 -34.32 -4.78 34.00
CA LEU A 628 -34.72 -3.61 33.21
C LEU A 628 -33.52 -3.03 32.46
N LYS A 629 -32.39 -2.82 33.16
CA LYS A 629 -31.14 -2.33 32.56
C LYS A 629 -30.66 -3.25 31.44
N ASN A 630 -30.61 -4.57 31.66
CA ASN A 630 -30.18 -5.52 30.64
C ASN A 630 -31.15 -5.54 29.45
N THR A 631 -32.44 -5.35 29.68
CA THR A 631 -33.46 -5.29 28.62
C THR A 631 -33.30 -4.03 27.78
N LEU A 632 -33.13 -2.87 28.41
CA LEU A 632 -32.86 -1.61 27.71
C LEU A 632 -31.58 -1.70 26.88
N ASN A 633 -30.49 -2.21 27.48
CA ASN A 633 -29.24 -2.43 26.77
C ASN A 633 -29.40 -3.34 25.56
N TYR A 634 -30.15 -4.45 25.70
CA TYR A 634 -30.43 -5.35 24.58
C TYR A 634 -31.19 -4.66 23.44
N LEU A 635 -32.17 -3.82 23.78
CA LEU A 635 -32.93 -3.04 22.78
C LEU A 635 -32.03 -2.02 22.06
N ILE A 636 -31.21 -1.28 22.81
CA ILE A 636 -30.24 -0.32 22.26
C ILE A 636 -29.24 -1.02 21.35
N ASP A 637 -28.63 -2.12 21.83
CA ASP A 637 -27.66 -2.90 21.05
C ASP A 637 -28.30 -3.47 19.77
N THR A 638 -29.56 -3.91 19.84
CA THR A 638 -30.31 -4.42 18.68
C THR A 638 -30.60 -3.31 17.69
N ALA A 639 -31.08 -2.15 18.15
CA ALA A 639 -31.36 -0.99 17.30
C ALA A 639 -30.07 -0.46 16.64
N GLY A 640 -29.00 -0.31 17.41
CA GLY A 640 -27.69 0.15 16.91
C GLY A 640 -27.10 -0.78 15.85
N SER A 641 -27.33 -2.10 15.95
CA SER A 641 -26.82 -3.06 14.97
C SER A 641 -27.35 -2.83 13.55
N PHE A 642 -28.57 -2.32 13.38
CA PHE A 642 -29.15 -1.99 12.08
C PHE A 642 -28.50 -0.74 11.42
N VAL A 643 -27.89 0.13 12.23
CA VAL A 643 -27.24 1.36 11.76
C VAL A 643 -25.76 1.12 11.51
N LEU A 644 -25.08 0.43 12.43
CA LEU A 644 -23.63 0.33 12.49
C LEU A 644 -23.04 -0.79 11.60
N ARG A 645 -23.80 -1.81 11.20
CA ARG A 645 -23.31 -2.91 10.35
C ARG A 645 -24.21 -3.14 9.14
N LYS A 646 -24.01 -2.35 8.09
CA LYS A 646 -24.68 -2.56 6.81
C LYS A 646 -23.80 -3.42 5.90
N GLY A 647 -24.41 -4.46 5.34
CA GLY A 647 -23.81 -5.26 4.30
C GLY A 647 -23.71 -4.46 3.00
N ILE A 648 -23.19 -5.09 1.96
CA ILE A 648 -23.01 -4.47 0.65
C ILE A 648 -23.75 -5.25 -0.42
N VAL A 649 -24.16 -4.52 -1.46
CA VAL A 649 -24.68 -5.09 -2.69
C VAL A 649 -23.59 -5.02 -3.76
N VAL A 650 -23.32 -6.16 -4.38
CA VAL A 650 -22.32 -6.34 -5.44
C VAL A 650 -23.02 -6.91 -6.67
N THR A 651 -22.73 -6.41 -7.86
CA THR A 651 -23.34 -6.93 -9.10
C THR A 651 -22.32 -7.41 -10.09
N PHE A 652 -22.70 -8.44 -10.86
CA PHE A 652 -21.92 -8.95 -11.98
C PHE A 652 -22.75 -8.97 -13.26
N SER A 653 -22.28 -8.23 -14.26
CA SER A 653 -22.80 -8.24 -15.64
C SER A 653 -21.73 -8.79 -16.59
N GLY A 654 -22.17 -9.26 -17.75
CA GLY A 654 -21.32 -9.95 -18.71
C GLY A 654 -22.15 -10.84 -19.62
N VAL A 655 -21.70 -11.00 -20.87
CA VAL A 655 -22.33 -11.90 -21.83
C VAL A 655 -22.19 -13.37 -21.37
N ASP A 656 -23.10 -14.23 -21.82
CA ASP A 656 -23.04 -15.65 -21.49
C ASP A 656 -21.75 -16.28 -22.03
N GLY A 657 -21.09 -17.13 -21.22
CA GLY A 657 -19.80 -17.74 -21.56
C GLY A 657 -18.55 -17.02 -21.02
N VAL A 658 -18.69 -15.83 -20.44
CA VAL A 658 -17.55 -15.07 -19.89
C VAL A 658 -16.96 -15.64 -18.58
N GLY A 659 -17.59 -16.64 -17.97
CA GLY A 659 -17.11 -17.29 -16.73
C GLY A 659 -17.64 -16.68 -15.41
N LYS A 660 -18.69 -15.84 -15.50
CA LYS A 660 -19.27 -15.11 -14.36
C LYS A 660 -19.75 -15.99 -13.21
N SER A 661 -20.58 -17.00 -13.45
CA SER A 661 -21.19 -17.78 -12.36
C SER A 661 -20.15 -18.56 -11.55
N THR A 662 -19.08 -19.03 -12.21
CA THR A 662 -17.94 -19.66 -11.54
C THR A 662 -17.25 -18.69 -10.59
N LEU A 663 -16.94 -17.47 -11.07
CA LEU A 663 -16.27 -16.44 -10.28
C LEU A 663 -17.13 -15.96 -9.10
N ILE A 664 -18.46 -15.85 -9.27
CA ILE A 664 -19.40 -15.51 -8.20
C ILE A 664 -19.37 -16.57 -7.10
N ASN A 665 -19.32 -17.86 -7.46
CA ASN A 665 -19.27 -18.93 -6.48
C ASN A 665 -17.96 -18.92 -5.68
N ASP A 666 -16.83 -18.69 -6.35
CA ASP A 666 -15.53 -18.57 -5.67
C ASP A 666 -15.50 -17.38 -4.73
N LEU A 667 -15.97 -16.22 -5.19
CA LEU A 667 -16.09 -15.02 -4.36
C LEU A 667 -16.98 -15.29 -3.14
N ALA A 668 -18.14 -15.91 -3.34
CA ALA A 668 -19.05 -16.24 -2.25
C ALA A 668 -18.42 -17.23 -1.25
N LEU A 669 -17.62 -18.18 -1.72
CA LEU A 669 -16.88 -19.11 -0.87
C LEU A 669 -15.82 -18.38 -0.04
N ARG A 670 -14.98 -17.56 -0.70
CA ARG A 670 -13.94 -16.73 -0.05
C ARG A 670 -14.54 -15.79 0.99
N LEU A 671 -15.63 -15.10 0.67
CA LEU A 671 -16.30 -14.19 1.62
C LEU A 671 -16.90 -14.91 2.83
N ARG A 672 -17.39 -16.15 2.66
CA ARG A 672 -17.94 -16.95 3.77
C ARG A 672 -16.86 -17.53 4.66
N ASN A 673 -15.79 -18.06 4.07
CA ASN A 673 -14.76 -18.79 4.80
C ASN A 673 -13.73 -17.83 5.38
N ASP A 674 -13.13 -17.01 4.54
CA ASP A 674 -11.96 -16.20 4.88
C ASP A 674 -12.39 -14.94 5.65
N TYR A 675 -13.53 -14.34 5.29
CA TYR A 675 -14.04 -13.08 5.88
C TYR A 675 -15.29 -13.25 6.76
N ARG A 676 -15.78 -14.49 6.91
CA ARG A 676 -16.92 -14.85 7.79
C ARG A 676 -18.20 -14.06 7.52
N LYS A 677 -18.42 -13.61 6.28
CA LYS A 677 -19.62 -12.87 5.88
C LYS A 677 -20.70 -13.84 5.38
N LYS A 678 -21.95 -13.54 5.72
CA LYS A 678 -23.10 -14.23 5.14
C LYS A 678 -23.34 -13.71 3.73
N VAL A 679 -23.31 -14.60 2.75
CA VAL A 679 -23.47 -14.25 1.33
C VAL A 679 -24.77 -14.84 0.78
N VAL A 680 -25.60 -13.98 0.19
CA VAL A 680 -26.78 -14.37 -0.59
C VAL A 680 -26.57 -14.02 -2.05
N ILE A 681 -26.86 -14.96 -2.94
CA ILE A 681 -26.77 -14.77 -4.39
C ILE A 681 -28.19 -14.63 -4.94
N LEU A 682 -28.45 -13.52 -5.62
CA LEU A 682 -29.71 -13.26 -6.32
C LEU A 682 -29.44 -13.28 -7.83
N ARG A 683 -30.35 -13.85 -8.61
CA ARG A 683 -30.24 -13.89 -10.07
C ARG A 683 -31.14 -12.84 -10.69
N HIS A 684 -30.55 -11.98 -11.53
CA HIS A 684 -31.21 -10.96 -12.34
C HIS A 684 -31.89 -9.84 -11.54
N ARG A 685 -32.78 -10.18 -10.60
CA ARG A 685 -33.68 -9.26 -9.88
C ARG A 685 -33.97 -9.74 -8.45
N PRO A 686 -34.50 -8.88 -7.56
CA PRO A 686 -34.83 -9.24 -6.17
C PRO A 686 -35.74 -10.46 -6.03
N SER A 687 -36.59 -10.74 -7.03
CA SER A 687 -37.48 -11.91 -7.08
C SER A 687 -38.50 -11.91 -5.95
N LEU A 688 -39.00 -10.73 -5.59
CA LEU A 688 -40.16 -10.57 -4.70
C LEU A 688 -41.42 -10.98 -5.44
N LEU A 689 -41.54 -10.57 -6.71
CA LEU A 689 -42.56 -11.03 -7.64
C LEU A 689 -42.08 -12.29 -8.39
N PRO A 690 -42.96 -13.29 -8.61
CA PRO A 690 -42.58 -14.52 -9.30
C PRO A 690 -42.19 -14.27 -10.78
N ILE A 691 -41.65 -15.27 -11.45
CA ILE A 691 -41.42 -15.17 -12.91
C ILE A 691 -42.78 -15.13 -13.60
N LEU A 692 -42.94 -14.37 -14.68
CA LEU A 692 -44.23 -14.27 -15.38
C LEU A 692 -44.80 -15.64 -15.80
N SER A 693 -43.92 -16.60 -16.12
CA SER A 693 -44.30 -17.99 -16.44
C SER A 693 -44.79 -18.78 -15.21
N ALA A 694 -44.54 -18.32 -13.99
CA ALA A 694 -45.01 -18.96 -12.76
C ALA A 694 -46.53 -18.88 -12.60
N CYS A 695 -47.19 -17.88 -13.17
CA CYS A 695 -48.66 -17.85 -13.23
C CYS A 695 -49.23 -19.03 -14.03
N ARG A 696 -48.43 -19.60 -14.96
CA ARG A 696 -48.85 -20.72 -15.81
C ARG A 696 -48.35 -22.09 -15.33
N TYR A 697 -47.17 -22.15 -14.73
CA TYR A 697 -46.51 -23.42 -14.38
C TYR A 697 -46.24 -23.59 -12.88
N GLY A 698 -46.56 -22.61 -12.05
CA GLY A 698 -46.12 -22.55 -10.66
C GLY A 698 -44.66 -22.12 -10.51
N LYS A 699 -44.28 -21.63 -9.33
CA LYS A 699 -42.96 -20.99 -9.10
C LYS A 699 -41.77 -21.93 -9.38
N LYS A 700 -41.77 -23.13 -8.82
CA LYS A 700 -40.65 -24.10 -8.93
C LYS A 700 -40.40 -24.54 -10.38
N GLU A 701 -41.46 -24.91 -11.09
CA GLU A 701 -41.37 -25.36 -12.49
C GLU A 701 -41.03 -24.22 -13.46
N ALA A 702 -41.54 -23.01 -13.22
CA ALA A 702 -41.18 -21.83 -14.00
C ALA A 702 -39.70 -21.45 -13.86
N GLU A 703 -39.14 -21.51 -12.64
CA GLU A 703 -37.71 -21.29 -12.38
C GLU A 703 -36.84 -22.35 -13.04
N LYS A 704 -37.23 -23.64 -12.97
CA LYS A 704 -36.52 -24.74 -13.62
C LYS A 704 -36.50 -24.60 -15.14
N ARG A 705 -37.65 -24.25 -15.77
CA ARG A 705 -37.71 -23.99 -17.21
C ARG A 705 -36.91 -22.76 -17.63
N ALA A 706 -36.97 -21.68 -16.85
CA ALA A 706 -36.19 -20.47 -17.13
C ALA A 706 -34.68 -20.72 -17.05
N ALA A 707 -34.23 -21.64 -16.18
CA ALA A 707 -32.84 -22.05 -16.10
C ALA A 707 -32.37 -22.92 -17.28
N ASN A 708 -33.27 -23.71 -17.87
CA ASN A 708 -32.95 -24.67 -18.94
C ASN A 708 -33.19 -24.14 -20.35
N THR A 709 -33.90 -23.01 -20.51
CA THR A 709 -34.16 -22.40 -21.83
C THR A 709 -32.98 -21.53 -22.22
N LEU A 710 -32.51 -21.66 -23.46
CA LEU A 710 -31.45 -20.80 -23.99
C LEU A 710 -31.90 -19.33 -23.99
N PRO A 711 -31.01 -18.38 -23.64
CA PRO A 711 -31.32 -16.96 -23.71
C PRO A 711 -31.62 -16.54 -25.16
N HIS A 712 -32.31 -15.40 -25.34
CA HIS A 712 -32.62 -14.80 -26.65
C HIS A 712 -33.61 -15.55 -27.57
N GLN A 713 -34.28 -16.61 -27.09
CA GLN A 713 -35.33 -17.31 -27.86
C GLN A 713 -36.72 -16.64 -27.84
N GLY A 714 -36.82 -15.42 -27.33
CA GLY A 714 -38.07 -14.70 -27.19
C GLY A 714 -38.67 -14.28 -28.55
N LYS A 715 -39.97 -14.54 -28.76
CA LYS A 715 -40.69 -14.17 -30.00
C LYS A 715 -41.43 -12.83 -29.92
N ASN A 716 -41.27 -12.05 -28.84
CA ASN A 716 -42.02 -10.81 -28.66
C ASN A 716 -41.51 -9.71 -29.61
N LYS A 717 -42.43 -9.11 -30.37
CA LYS A 717 -42.16 -7.97 -31.25
C LYS A 717 -42.93 -6.70 -30.88
N GLY A 718 -43.85 -6.77 -29.92
CA GLY A 718 -44.75 -5.66 -29.58
C GLY A 718 -44.19 -4.72 -28.50
N ILE A 719 -44.27 -3.41 -28.73
CA ILE A 719 -43.83 -2.37 -27.77
C ILE A 719 -44.69 -2.40 -26.50
N LEU A 720 -46.02 -2.47 -26.62
CA LEU A 720 -46.92 -2.50 -25.45
C LEU A 720 -46.68 -3.74 -24.58
N SER A 721 -46.55 -4.92 -25.20
CA SER A 721 -46.23 -6.16 -24.49
C SER A 721 -44.86 -6.08 -23.79
N SER A 722 -43.88 -5.44 -24.43
CA SER A 722 -42.56 -5.18 -23.85
C SER A 722 -42.65 -4.21 -22.66
N LEU A 723 -43.45 -3.14 -22.77
CA LEU A 723 -43.69 -2.16 -21.71
C LEU A 723 -44.31 -2.82 -20.48
N VAL A 724 -45.36 -3.62 -20.64
CA VAL A 724 -46.00 -4.33 -19.52
C VAL A 724 -45.03 -5.30 -18.85
N ARG A 725 -44.28 -6.10 -19.62
CA ARG A 725 -43.24 -7.00 -19.08
C ARG A 725 -42.17 -6.23 -18.32
N PHE A 726 -41.70 -5.13 -18.90
CA PHE A 726 -40.68 -4.30 -18.29
C PHE A 726 -41.19 -3.62 -17.01
N LEU A 727 -42.39 -3.04 -17.00
CA LEU A 727 -42.99 -2.44 -15.81
C LEU A 727 -43.17 -3.46 -14.68
N TYR A 728 -43.51 -4.71 -15.01
CA TYR A 728 -43.55 -5.79 -14.04
C TYR A 728 -42.17 -6.05 -13.40
N TYR A 729 -41.11 -6.16 -14.21
CA TYR A 729 -39.75 -6.33 -13.71
C TYR A 729 -39.23 -5.09 -12.97
N PHE A 730 -39.57 -3.89 -13.42
CA PHE A 730 -39.21 -2.64 -12.79
C PHE A 730 -39.87 -2.49 -11.42
N SER A 731 -41.15 -2.86 -11.29
CA SER A 731 -41.86 -2.89 -10.01
C SER A 731 -41.22 -3.88 -9.02
N ASP A 732 -40.73 -5.03 -9.49
CA ASP A 732 -39.97 -5.97 -8.67
C ASP A 732 -38.67 -5.36 -8.13
N TYR A 733 -37.99 -4.49 -8.90
CA TYR A 733 -36.83 -3.75 -8.35
C TYR A 733 -37.24 -2.70 -7.33
N LEU A 734 -38.27 -1.89 -7.63
CA LEU A 734 -38.69 -0.79 -6.74
C LEU A 734 -39.09 -1.28 -5.36
N LEU A 735 -39.88 -2.36 -5.29
CA LEU A 735 -40.30 -2.96 -4.03
C LEU A 735 -39.23 -3.91 -3.47
N GLY A 736 -38.60 -4.68 -4.35
CA GLY A 736 -37.63 -5.69 -3.96
C GLY A 736 -36.34 -5.12 -3.39
N GLN A 737 -35.90 -3.92 -3.80
CA GLN A 737 -34.73 -3.28 -3.19
C GLN A 737 -34.95 -2.92 -1.72
N ILE A 738 -36.19 -2.52 -1.34
CA ILE A 738 -36.56 -2.26 0.05
C ILE A 738 -36.53 -3.58 0.83
N TYR A 739 -37.13 -4.63 0.28
CA TYR A 739 -37.09 -5.97 0.87
C TYR A 739 -35.66 -6.48 1.09
N VAL A 740 -34.82 -6.42 0.05
CA VAL A 740 -33.41 -6.84 0.10
C VAL A 740 -32.64 -6.03 1.15
N ASN A 741 -32.91 -4.72 1.26
CA ASN A 741 -32.29 -3.87 2.25
C ASN A 741 -32.58 -4.37 3.69
N PHE A 742 -33.86 -4.52 4.06
CA PHE A 742 -34.23 -4.95 5.41
C PHE A 742 -33.88 -6.43 5.69
N ARG A 743 -34.04 -7.30 4.70
CA ARG A 743 -33.85 -8.75 4.85
C ARG A 743 -32.38 -9.15 4.93
N PHE A 744 -31.51 -8.42 4.24
CA PHE A 744 -30.10 -8.79 4.05
C PHE A 744 -29.14 -7.66 4.42
N VAL A 745 -29.24 -6.49 3.78
CA VAL A 745 -28.24 -5.41 3.93
C VAL A 745 -28.16 -4.91 5.38
N LEU A 746 -29.28 -4.56 6.01
CA LEU A 746 -29.29 -4.12 7.41
C LEU A 746 -28.88 -5.21 8.42
N ARG A 747 -28.74 -6.46 7.95
CA ARG A 747 -28.28 -7.61 8.75
C ARG A 747 -26.84 -8.01 8.44
N ASN A 748 -26.09 -7.13 7.76
CA ASN A 748 -24.70 -7.33 7.39
C ASN A 748 -24.44 -8.49 6.40
N TYR A 749 -25.38 -8.78 5.50
CA TYR A 749 -25.19 -9.77 4.44
C TYR A 749 -24.56 -9.13 3.21
N VAL A 750 -23.64 -9.84 2.56
CA VAL A 750 -23.20 -9.52 1.21
C VAL A 750 -24.23 -10.06 0.23
N VAL A 751 -24.84 -9.17 -0.56
CA VAL A 751 -25.81 -9.53 -1.59
C VAL A 751 -25.10 -9.48 -2.94
N ILE A 752 -24.95 -10.63 -3.59
CA ILE A 752 -24.33 -10.72 -4.92
C ILE A 752 -25.42 -10.94 -5.96
N TYR A 753 -25.50 -10.04 -6.94
CA TYR A 753 -26.38 -10.17 -8.09
C TYR A 753 -25.63 -10.80 -9.27
N ASP A 754 -26.05 -12.00 -9.68
CA ASP A 754 -25.72 -12.56 -11.00
C ASP A 754 -26.70 -11.96 -12.01
N ARG A 755 -26.25 -10.90 -12.70
CA ARG A 755 -27.05 -9.95 -13.51
C ARG A 755 -27.85 -8.96 -12.68
N TYR A 756 -27.99 -7.75 -13.22
CA TYR A 756 -28.67 -6.65 -12.56
C TYR A 756 -29.45 -5.81 -13.58
N TYR A 757 -29.87 -4.61 -13.19
CA TYR A 757 -30.65 -3.72 -14.04
C TYR A 757 -29.97 -3.40 -15.38
N PHE A 758 -28.63 -3.46 -15.42
CA PHE A 758 -27.79 -3.25 -16.60
C PHE A 758 -28.17 -4.14 -17.79
N ASP A 759 -28.61 -5.37 -17.51
CA ASP A 759 -29.04 -6.32 -18.52
C ASP A 759 -30.33 -5.88 -19.21
N PHE A 760 -31.22 -5.13 -18.55
CA PHE A 760 -32.40 -4.55 -19.22
C PHE A 760 -32.04 -3.39 -20.15
N ILE A 761 -30.93 -2.70 -19.88
CA ILE A 761 -30.45 -1.56 -20.68
C ILE A 761 -29.74 -2.06 -21.95
N ASN A 762 -28.81 -3.01 -21.79
CA ASN A 762 -27.92 -3.43 -22.87
C ASN A 762 -28.27 -4.79 -23.49
N ASP A 763 -29.00 -5.65 -22.78
CA ASP A 763 -29.32 -7.03 -23.19
C ASP A 763 -30.84 -7.32 -23.07
N SER A 764 -31.66 -6.35 -23.50
CA SER A 764 -33.12 -6.39 -23.31
C SER A 764 -33.80 -7.57 -24.03
N LYS A 765 -33.22 -8.02 -25.15
CA LYS A 765 -33.67 -9.18 -25.94
C LYS A 765 -33.72 -10.45 -25.09
N ARG A 766 -32.78 -10.62 -24.13
CA ARG A 766 -32.76 -11.75 -23.20
C ARG A 766 -33.99 -11.81 -22.30
N SER A 767 -34.56 -10.66 -21.97
CA SER A 767 -35.79 -10.55 -21.19
C SER A 767 -37.05 -10.44 -22.06
N ASN A 768 -36.92 -10.70 -23.37
CA ASN A 768 -38.00 -10.61 -24.35
C ASN A 768 -38.66 -9.20 -24.42
N ILE A 769 -37.83 -8.16 -24.25
CA ILE A 769 -38.23 -6.74 -24.22
C ILE A 769 -37.61 -6.00 -25.42
N VAL A 770 -38.47 -5.31 -26.17
CA VAL A 770 -38.11 -4.40 -27.26
C VAL A 770 -38.59 -2.99 -26.87
N LEU A 771 -37.76 -2.27 -26.13
CA LEU A 771 -37.99 -0.88 -25.70
C LEU A 771 -36.75 -0.04 -25.99
N SER A 772 -36.89 1.28 -26.05
CA SER A 772 -35.74 2.15 -26.27
C SER A 772 -34.78 2.09 -25.07
N LYS A 773 -33.48 1.95 -25.37
CA LYS A 773 -32.40 1.90 -24.37
C LYS A 773 -32.42 3.12 -23.46
N ASN A 774 -32.63 4.32 -24.02
CA ASN A 774 -32.68 5.58 -23.28
C ASN A 774 -33.82 5.62 -22.25
N PHE A 775 -35.00 5.11 -22.61
CA PHE A 775 -36.14 5.05 -21.70
C PHE A 775 -35.83 4.14 -20.50
N VAL A 776 -35.42 2.89 -20.77
CA VAL A 776 -35.07 1.92 -19.73
C VAL A 776 -33.93 2.46 -18.85
N GLN A 777 -32.92 3.07 -19.45
CA GLN A 777 -31.78 3.62 -18.72
C GLN A 777 -32.15 4.80 -17.82
N THR A 778 -33.06 5.68 -18.25
CA THR A 778 -33.49 6.83 -17.43
C THR A 778 -34.10 6.36 -16.11
N LEU A 779 -34.86 5.27 -16.16
CA LEU A 779 -35.50 4.67 -14.99
C LEU A 779 -34.52 3.99 -14.02
N TYR A 780 -33.26 3.74 -14.43
CA TYR A 780 -32.22 3.30 -13.51
C TYR A 780 -32.04 4.29 -12.35
N SER A 781 -32.34 5.59 -12.54
CA SER A 781 -32.29 6.62 -11.49
C SER A 781 -33.12 6.29 -10.24
N PHE A 782 -34.17 5.48 -10.35
CA PHE A 782 -35.02 5.05 -9.23
C PHE A 782 -34.57 3.73 -8.56
N ILE A 783 -33.64 3.01 -9.17
CA ILE A 783 -33.13 1.73 -8.65
C ILE A 783 -31.95 1.98 -7.72
N HIS A 784 -31.74 1.18 -6.68
CA HIS A 784 -30.56 1.27 -5.83
C HIS A 784 -29.27 1.17 -6.66
N LYS A 785 -28.23 1.94 -6.30
CA LYS A 785 -26.92 1.92 -6.97
C LYS A 785 -26.01 1.08 -6.08
N PRO A 786 -25.70 -0.17 -6.48
CA PRO A 786 -24.83 -1.03 -5.69
C PRO A 786 -23.45 -0.40 -5.57
N LYS A 787 -22.80 -0.59 -4.41
CA LYS A 787 -21.50 0.01 -4.11
C LYS A 787 -20.41 -0.46 -5.09
N GLN A 788 -20.50 -1.72 -5.53
CA GLN A 788 -19.53 -2.36 -6.42
C GLN A 788 -20.24 -3.05 -7.59
N ASN A 789 -19.90 -2.64 -8.81
CA ASN A 789 -20.50 -3.15 -10.05
C ASN A 789 -19.40 -3.65 -10.99
N PHE A 790 -19.42 -4.92 -11.36
CA PHE A 790 -18.42 -5.54 -12.22
C PHE A 790 -19.02 -5.96 -13.56
N PHE A 791 -18.43 -5.49 -14.65
CA PHE A 791 -18.67 -5.99 -15.99
C PHE A 791 -17.49 -6.86 -16.41
N LEU A 792 -17.73 -8.15 -16.58
CA LEU A 792 -16.74 -9.12 -17.04
C LEU A 792 -16.80 -9.22 -18.56
N TYR A 793 -15.65 -9.16 -19.22
CA TYR A 793 -15.53 -9.32 -20.67
C TYR A 793 -14.34 -10.23 -21.04
N ALA A 794 -14.35 -10.74 -22.27
CA ALA A 794 -13.24 -11.45 -22.90
C ALA A 794 -13.40 -11.34 -24.42
N LYS A 795 -12.36 -11.66 -25.19
CA LYS A 795 -12.43 -11.67 -26.65
C LYS A 795 -13.50 -12.65 -27.15
N SER A 796 -14.14 -12.31 -28.28
CA SER A 796 -15.29 -13.06 -28.81
C SER A 796 -14.97 -14.53 -29.11
N GLU A 797 -13.73 -14.81 -29.53
CA GLU A 797 -13.25 -16.16 -29.83
C GLU A 797 -13.20 -17.02 -28.57
N VAL A 798 -12.69 -16.45 -27.47
CA VAL A 798 -12.60 -17.11 -26.16
C VAL A 798 -14.00 -17.42 -25.61
N ILE A 799 -14.94 -16.49 -25.74
CA ILE A 799 -16.32 -16.68 -25.27
C ILE A 799 -17.01 -17.76 -26.07
N ARG A 800 -16.88 -17.75 -27.40
CA ARG A 800 -17.48 -18.75 -28.29
C ARG A 800 -16.88 -20.14 -28.13
N GLN A 801 -15.61 -20.25 -27.77
CA GLN A 801 -15.00 -21.53 -27.38
C GLN A 801 -15.65 -22.11 -26.12
N ARG A 802 -16.00 -21.26 -25.14
CA ARG A 802 -16.65 -21.68 -23.88
C ARG A 802 -18.15 -21.97 -24.07
N LYS A 803 -18.86 -21.14 -24.82
CA LYS A 803 -20.30 -21.27 -25.11
C LYS A 803 -20.66 -20.67 -26.47
N LYS A 804 -21.28 -21.47 -27.35
CA LYS A 804 -21.73 -21.04 -28.69
C LYS A 804 -23.18 -20.51 -28.68
N GLU A 805 -23.51 -19.58 -27.80
CA GLU A 805 -24.87 -19.03 -27.67
C GLU A 805 -25.11 -17.74 -28.49
N LEU A 806 -24.07 -16.94 -28.72
CA LEU A 806 -24.13 -15.65 -29.44
C LEU A 806 -23.13 -15.60 -30.59
N SER A 807 -23.43 -14.81 -31.62
CA SER A 807 -22.48 -14.53 -32.71
C SER A 807 -21.34 -13.62 -32.22
N ALA A 808 -20.19 -13.66 -32.91
CA ALA A 808 -19.05 -12.80 -32.57
C ALA A 808 -19.40 -11.30 -32.65
N SER A 809 -20.21 -10.92 -33.64
CA SER A 809 -20.71 -9.55 -33.81
C SER A 809 -21.56 -9.10 -32.63
N GLU A 810 -22.53 -9.92 -32.19
CA GLU A 810 -23.37 -9.61 -31.03
C GLU A 810 -22.57 -9.51 -29.73
N ILE A 811 -21.57 -10.38 -29.54
CA ILE A 811 -20.69 -10.33 -28.37
C ILE A 811 -19.93 -9.00 -28.35
N ASN A 812 -19.36 -8.58 -29.48
CA ASN A 812 -18.60 -7.33 -29.58
C ASN A 812 -19.51 -6.12 -29.37
N GLU A 813 -20.71 -6.12 -29.96
CA GLU A 813 -21.71 -5.06 -29.80
C GLU A 813 -22.14 -4.92 -28.32
N LEU A 814 -22.53 -6.02 -27.67
CA LEU A 814 -22.91 -6.02 -26.27
C LEU A 814 -21.75 -5.54 -25.39
N THR A 815 -20.54 -6.03 -25.65
CA THR A 815 -19.34 -5.66 -24.87
C THR A 815 -19.07 -4.16 -24.96
N GLY A 816 -19.08 -3.59 -26.16
CA GLY A 816 -18.92 -2.14 -26.36
C GLY A 816 -20.02 -1.34 -25.64
N ASN A 817 -21.27 -1.79 -25.74
CA ASN A 817 -22.41 -1.16 -25.07
C ASN A 817 -22.30 -1.15 -23.53
N TYR A 818 -21.83 -2.24 -22.93
CA TYR A 818 -21.59 -2.32 -21.48
C TYR A 818 -20.43 -1.42 -21.06
N MET A 819 -19.30 -1.46 -21.76
CA MET A 819 -18.14 -0.62 -21.46
C MET A 819 -18.49 0.86 -21.49
N GLN A 820 -19.14 1.34 -22.55
CA GLN A 820 -19.57 2.74 -22.66
C GLN A 820 -20.51 3.15 -21.52
N MET A 821 -21.46 2.27 -21.16
CA MET A 821 -22.39 2.54 -20.07
C MET A 821 -21.66 2.62 -18.72
N PHE A 822 -20.75 1.69 -18.42
CA PHE A 822 -19.99 1.65 -17.18
C PHE A 822 -19.11 2.89 -17.05
N THR A 823 -18.36 3.26 -18.10
CA THR A 823 -17.56 4.50 -18.11
C THR A 823 -18.40 5.74 -17.82
N ARG A 824 -19.57 5.86 -18.44
CA ARG A 824 -20.47 6.99 -18.18
C ARG A 824 -21.01 6.98 -16.75
N PHE A 825 -21.31 5.81 -16.19
CA PHE A 825 -21.84 5.68 -14.83
C PHE A 825 -20.78 5.96 -13.77
N THR A 826 -19.52 5.58 -14.00
CA THR A 826 -18.38 5.96 -13.15
C THR A 826 -18.32 7.47 -12.95
N ASN A 827 -18.52 8.25 -14.01
CA ASN A 827 -18.48 9.71 -13.94
C ASN A 827 -19.77 10.34 -13.36
N LYS A 828 -20.86 9.59 -13.27
CA LYS A 828 -22.18 10.11 -12.85
C LYS A 828 -22.51 9.80 -11.40
N TYR A 829 -22.07 8.66 -10.87
CA TYR A 829 -22.46 8.19 -9.55
C TYR A 829 -21.24 8.04 -8.63
N GLU A 830 -20.95 9.10 -7.87
CA GLU A 830 -19.75 9.17 -7.02
C GLU A 830 -19.68 8.10 -5.92
N ASN A 831 -20.83 7.65 -5.42
CA ASN A 831 -20.93 6.65 -4.34
C ASN A 831 -20.98 5.20 -4.84
N SER A 832 -20.68 4.94 -6.11
CA SER A 832 -20.78 3.62 -6.71
C SER A 832 -19.69 3.40 -7.74
N GLU A 833 -18.97 2.30 -7.63
CA GLU A 833 -17.88 1.99 -8.54
C GLU A 833 -18.35 1.04 -9.64
N TYR A 834 -17.90 1.31 -10.87
CA TYR A 834 -18.23 0.54 -12.07
C TYR A 834 -16.93 0.09 -12.76
N HIS A 835 -16.66 -1.21 -12.69
CA HIS A 835 -15.40 -1.80 -13.10
C HIS A 835 -15.59 -2.68 -14.33
N CYS A 836 -14.83 -2.43 -15.39
CA CYS A 836 -14.70 -3.36 -16.51
C CYS A 836 -13.45 -4.22 -16.30
N ILE A 837 -13.62 -5.54 -16.22
CA ILE A 837 -12.52 -6.47 -15.96
C ILE A 837 -12.47 -7.54 -17.05
N GLU A 838 -11.33 -7.66 -17.70
CA GLU A 838 -11.06 -8.74 -18.64
C GLU A 838 -10.85 -10.06 -17.88
N ASN A 839 -11.66 -11.07 -18.18
CA ASN A 839 -11.64 -12.36 -17.48
C ASN A 839 -10.95 -13.45 -18.31
N ILE A 840 -9.62 -13.36 -18.37
CA ILE A 840 -8.74 -14.40 -18.95
C ILE A 840 -8.25 -15.35 -17.87
N ASN A 841 -7.61 -14.82 -16.82
CA ASN A 841 -7.10 -15.59 -15.69
C ASN A 841 -8.06 -15.48 -14.49
N ARG A 842 -8.63 -16.61 -14.08
CA ARG A 842 -9.65 -16.70 -13.04
C ARG A 842 -9.16 -16.18 -11.68
N ASP A 843 -7.97 -16.59 -11.26
CA ASP A 843 -7.42 -16.26 -9.94
C ASP A 843 -7.04 -14.77 -9.86
N LYS A 844 -6.38 -14.24 -10.89
CA LYS A 844 -6.09 -12.79 -10.98
C LYS A 844 -7.36 -11.96 -10.96
N THR A 845 -8.39 -12.40 -11.70
CA THR A 845 -9.70 -11.71 -11.74
C THR A 845 -10.38 -11.74 -10.37
N LEU A 846 -10.38 -12.89 -9.70
CA LEU A 846 -10.94 -13.04 -8.37
C LEU A 846 -10.23 -12.15 -7.35
N GLN A 847 -8.90 -12.12 -7.37
CA GLN A 847 -8.11 -11.28 -6.48
C GLN A 847 -8.41 -9.80 -6.69
N LYS A 848 -8.49 -9.35 -7.96
CA LYS A 848 -8.86 -7.97 -8.29
C LYS A 848 -10.24 -7.60 -7.73
N ILE A 849 -11.22 -8.51 -7.84
CA ILE A 849 -12.56 -8.29 -7.28
C ILE A 849 -12.54 -8.24 -5.75
N LEU A 850 -11.81 -9.14 -5.08
CA LEU A 850 -11.65 -9.12 -3.63
C LEU A 850 -11.07 -7.79 -3.15
N ASN A 851 -10.08 -7.25 -3.85
CA ASN A 851 -9.46 -5.95 -3.53
C ASN A 851 -10.46 -4.77 -3.58
N HIS A 852 -11.57 -4.88 -4.33
CA HIS A 852 -12.64 -3.87 -4.36
C HIS A 852 -13.78 -4.19 -3.37
N VAL A 853 -14.13 -5.46 -3.20
CA VAL A 853 -15.26 -5.89 -2.37
C VAL A 853 -14.92 -5.83 -0.89
N VAL A 854 -13.73 -6.32 -0.49
CA VAL A 854 -13.32 -6.44 0.92
C VAL A 854 -13.24 -5.09 1.63
N PRO A 855 -12.67 -4.01 1.04
CA PRO A 855 -12.74 -2.67 1.64
C PRO A 855 -14.16 -2.12 1.79
N GLY A 856 -15.12 -2.68 1.04
CA GLY A 856 -16.53 -2.34 1.14
C GLY A 856 -17.25 -3.01 2.31
N LEU A 857 -16.74 -4.16 2.79
CA LEU A 857 -17.22 -4.92 3.96
C LEU A 857 -16.88 -4.21 5.26
#